data_AF-A0A917J6P5-F1
#
_entry.id   AF-A0A917J6P5-F1
#
_cell.length_a   1.000
_cell.length_b   1.000
_cell.length_c   1.000
_cell.angle_alpha   90.00
_cell.angle_beta   90.00
_cell.angle_gamma   90.00
#
_symmetry.space_group_name_H-M   'P 1'
#
loop_
_entity.id
_entity.type
_entity.pdbx_description
1 polymer ?
#
loop_
_entity_poly.entity_id
_entity_poly.type
_entity_poly.pdbx_seq_one_letter_code
_entity_poly.pdbx_strand_id
1 'polypeptide(L)'
;MNAVAQKPLVTAEKKAQLDQLSASLENTYNANLKKALALAPQNNWVTRKKYKNGTVISLQRISSLGYPIYYKSYNNTTAAATTRTNTVQPGGALGLNLSGSGANLDGKLAIWDGGSVLTTHQEFTGKTITLHDAAAIDEHSTHVAGTMIAKGLYAPAKGMAFNARTLQSYDFDNDVAEIASAASNLLLSNHSYGVVAGWNYDSDLNRWEWYGNSGATEDYKFGYYDSDSRVVDQAAVNAPYYLIVSASGNARGYSGPAVGSEYFGYDANGKLVSKIRDASISSNNGFDVIPGFSNAKNVLTVGSVNQLPYGPITRSGVVASYFSSLGPTDDGRIKPDICGDGDAVLSTGSSSTTSYLTLSGTSMATPNVTGSLYLLQEYYAQKNSGAFMRSATLKGLVCQTAFDAGNVGPDYTFGWGVLDVQKAAQAITDKGGKSLLNESTLAQGQTQNINVVASGNGTLVATIAWTDPQATVAAAGTLNDRAPKLINDLDIRIIDGTTTYSPWVLNFNAPDAAATRGDNIRDNVEQVYLDNAIPGHTYTIRITHKGTLTGGTQPYSLIATGVGGAAYCTSAPASSADSRINNVTLSNINNTPAAGCTTYSDYTNLVAQLEQGNTQPISLTLGTCGANFNKMAKVFIDYNGDGTFDPVTELATTTGVIAATGTFTGNINIPASVIPGNYSLMRVVLVETNSAAAVTPCGTYAKGETQDYRVQFTKASRDVGAIAVTNNVANGNCAGVSNISVRLKNFGSASISNIPVTVTITPSNGGAATTLTETYTGTLTEQAEDDFILNGTFTSVAGVTYTLTATTNLTNDPVTANNQVTSSVVIGSIPVATNVTASYCDDTKQYALAGEGEGQLFWYTTPTGGVPIATGKNTFTQVKPVNNTFYAGLNDFSANIGPAAKSNFSSGSYGQYSQAVRVNTKAPVIIQSARLYVGNPGRVRFTVTDSNGEEVTVTTLNVTATRSPAATGTQNDDPTDAGSVYNLNLVLPRAGNYTISTAYANGATLYRSNGGVTGYPFGNDVFKITGNSATLASNPSDTTAYRGFYYFFYNMRVVSSGCASVIRQPATVLSPVITQNGTTLQSNIPTGNQWYLNDEIIAGATGQTYVPQISGNYQLRNTIISGCTSISAVYTYIKENAVVNTPSDIKMSVFPVPANTELNVTLVAPQDGDLTLSLINTIGKTVYTKTNAVRKGNYSTSFGVSDQFTGTYILRAVIGQKVYSTKVIITH
;
A
#
# COMPACT_ATOMS: atom_id res chain seq x y z
N MET A 1 -17.91 -3.87 42.97
CA MET A 1 -19.05 -3.21 42.29
C MET A 1 -18.50 -1.96 41.62
N ASN A 2 -18.50 -1.72 40.31
CA ASN A 2 -19.11 -2.38 39.16
C ASN A 2 -18.04 -2.66 38.09
N ALA A 3 -18.04 -3.88 37.54
CA ALA A 3 -17.30 -4.22 36.34
C ALA A 3 -17.99 -3.58 35.14
N VAL A 4 -17.28 -2.73 34.40
CA VAL A 4 -17.75 -2.25 33.09
C VAL A 4 -17.33 -3.31 32.07
N ALA A 5 -18.25 -4.20 31.72
CA ALA A 5 -18.07 -5.17 30.64
C ALA A 5 -17.82 -4.42 29.32
N GLN A 6 -16.70 -4.73 28.65
CA GLN A 6 -16.47 -4.32 27.26
C GLN A 6 -17.58 -4.93 26.39
N LYS A 7 -18.41 -4.09 25.76
CA LYS A 7 -19.35 -4.52 24.72
C LYS A 7 -18.55 -5.07 23.52
N PRO A 8 -19.00 -6.17 22.89
CA PRO A 8 -18.35 -6.71 21.70
C PRO A 8 -18.49 -5.73 20.54
N LEU A 9 -17.38 -5.42 19.85
CA LEU A 9 -17.38 -4.56 18.67
C LEU A 9 -17.97 -5.27 17.43
N VAL A 10 -17.94 -6.60 17.41
CA VAL A 10 -18.63 -7.47 16.45
C VAL A 10 -18.97 -8.79 17.13
N THR A 11 -20.07 -9.43 16.72
CA THR A 11 -20.55 -10.68 17.32
C THR A 11 -19.59 -11.85 17.01
N ALA A 12 -19.63 -12.91 17.82
CA ALA A 12 -18.86 -14.13 17.56
C ALA A 12 -19.13 -14.70 16.15
N GLU A 13 -20.35 -14.50 15.64
CA GLU A 13 -20.78 -14.75 14.26
C GLU A 13 -19.98 -13.96 13.21
N LYS A 14 -19.79 -12.65 13.42
CA LYS A 14 -19.02 -11.81 12.49
C LYS A 14 -17.53 -12.17 12.47
N LYS A 15 -16.99 -12.65 13.59
CA LYS A 15 -15.63 -13.18 13.66
C LYS A 15 -15.51 -14.50 12.87
N ALA A 16 -16.46 -15.41 13.04
CA ALA A 16 -16.50 -16.67 12.29
C ALA A 16 -16.67 -16.45 10.77
N GLN A 17 -17.43 -15.43 10.35
CA GLN A 17 -17.61 -15.05 8.95
C GLN A 17 -16.32 -14.51 8.30
N LEU A 18 -15.49 -13.80 9.05
CA LEU A 18 -14.18 -13.32 8.58
C LEU A 18 -13.18 -14.48 8.44
N ASP A 19 -13.24 -15.45 9.36
CA ASP A 19 -12.41 -16.65 9.34
C ASP A 19 -12.76 -17.55 8.13
N GLN A 20 -14.04 -17.71 7.79
CA GLN A 20 -14.48 -18.43 6.58
C GLN A 20 -14.09 -17.74 5.27
N LEU A 21 -14.18 -16.40 5.23
CA LEU A 21 -13.83 -15.59 4.06
C LEU A 21 -12.34 -15.76 3.70
N SER A 22 -11.46 -15.78 4.71
CA SER A 22 -10.02 -16.02 4.53
C SER A 22 -9.75 -17.38 3.89
N ALA A 23 -10.32 -18.45 4.45
CA ALA A 23 -10.11 -19.82 3.97
C ALA A 23 -10.63 -20.04 2.54
N SER A 24 -11.74 -19.38 2.17
CA SER A 24 -12.29 -19.45 0.81
C SER A 24 -11.41 -18.74 -0.22
N LEU A 25 -10.87 -17.56 0.13
CA LEU A 25 -9.96 -16.80 -0.73
C LEU A 25 -8.66 -17.57 -0.98
N GLU A 26 -8.17 -18.28 0.03
CA GLU A 26 -6.96 -19.11 -0.03
C GLU A 26 -7.10 -20.37 -0.90
N ASN A 27 -8.28 -20.95 -1.04
CA ASN A 27 -8.48 -22.11 -1.93
C ASN A 27 -8.69 -21.70 -3.40
N THR A 28 -9.17 -20.48 -3.63
CA THR A 28 -9.58 -20.02 -4.97
C THR A 28 -8.44 -19.67 -5.89
N TYR A 29 -7.46 -18.86 -5.48
CA TYR A 29 -6.30 -18.71 -6.34
C TYR A 29 -5.51 -20.02 -6.43
N ASN A 30 -5.67 -20.99 -5.48
CA ASN A 30 -5.05 -22.34 -5.34
C ASN A 30 -5.27 -23.24 -6.56
N ALA A 31 -6.43 -23.07 -7.17
CA ALA A 31 -6.78 -23.69 -8.43
C ALA A 31 -6.28 -22.87 -9.64
N ASN A 32 -6.42 -21.55 -9.59
CA ASN A 32 -6.21 -20.66 -10.74
C ASN A 32 -4.75 -20.57 -11.20
N LEU A 33 -3.82 -20.53 -10.26
CA LEU A 33 -2.41 -20.47 -10.60
C LEU A 33 -1.84 -21.86 -10.93
N LYS A 34 -2.45 -22.96 -10.45
CA LYS A 34 -2.15 -24.32 -10.92
C LYS A 34 -2.52 -24.50 -12.39
N LYS A 35 -3.67 -23.98 -12.81
CA LYS A 35 -4.11 -23.96 -14.21
C LYS A 35 -3.17 -23.11 -15.09
N ALA A 36 -2.73 -21.96 -14.61
CA ALA A 36 -1.83 -21.06 -15.34
C ALA A 36 -0.44 -21.64 -15.59
N LEU A 37 0.10 -22.35 -14.61
CA LEU A 37 1.41 -23.00 -14.72
C LEU A 37 1.36 -24.21 -15.66
N ALA A 38 0.24 -24.92 -15.76
CA ALA A 38 0.07 -26.02 -16.70
C ALA A 38 0.04 -25.56 -18.18
N LEU A 39 -0.50 -24.37 -18.46
CA LEU A 39 -0.56 -23.79 -19.81
C LEU A 39 0.69 -23.01 -20.22
N ALA A 40 1.54 -22.64 -19.27
CA ALA A 40 2.70 -21.80 -19.52
C ALA A 40 3.76 -22.43 -20.46
N PRO A 41 4.14 -23.72 -20.33
CA PRO A 41 5.06 -24.39 -21.27
C PRO A 41 4.44 -24.56 -22.67
N GLN A 42 3.13 -24.79 -22.74
CA GLN A 42 2.42 -25.06 -24.00
C GLN A 42 2.23 -23.80 -24.86
N ASN A 43 2.21 -22.62 -24.24
CA ASN A 43 1.94 -21.32 -24.89
C ASN A 43 3.12 -20.35 -24.82
N ASN A 44 4.29 -20.82 -24.40
CA ASN A 44 5.52 -20.04 -24.28
C ASN A 44 5.37 -18.80 -23.37
N TRP A 45 4.63 -18.94 -22.28
CA TRP A 45 4.42 -17.89 -21.28
C TRP A 45 5.47 -17.95 -20.19
N VAL A 46 6.02 -16.80 -19.84
CA VAL A 46 6.99 -16.66 -18.76
C VAL A 46 6.28 -16.77 -17.42
N THR A 47 6.38 -17.87 -16.67
CA THR A 47 5.71 -18.01 -15.36
C THR A 47 6.12 -16.93 -14.36
N ARG A 48 7.29 -16.32 -14.57
CA ARG A 48 7.78 -15.15 -13.87
C ARG A 48 8.75 -14.39 -14.77
N LYS A 49 8.72 -13.06 -14.76
CA LYS A 49 9.69 -12.22 -15.48
C LYS A 49 10.06 -10.99 -14.66
N LYS A 50 11.36 -10.78 -14.50
CA LYS A 50 11.96 -9.60 -13.87
C LYS A 50 12.37 -8.60 -14.94
N TYR A 51 11.94 -7.35 -14.81
CA TYR A 51 12.33 -6.25 -15.69
C TYR A 51 13.56 -5.53 -15.14
N LYS A 52 14.27 -4.76 -15.99
CA LYS A 52 15.52 -4.06 -15.62
C LYS A 52 15.36 -3.06 -14.47
N ASN A 53 14.15 -2.61 -14.19
CA ASN A 53 13.79 -1.71 -13.09
C ASN A 53 13.38 -2.46 -11.80
N GLY A 54 13.69 -3.75 -11.69
CA GLY A 54 13.34 -4.58 -10.55
C GLY A 54 11.91 -5.12 -10.58
N THR A 55 10.96 -4.51 -11.30
CA THR A 55 9.56 -4.97 -11.34
C THR A 55 9.46 -6.45 -11.71
N VAL A 56 8.77 -7.23 -10.88
CA VAL A 56 8.49 -8.64 -11.13
C VAL A 56 7.05 -8.75 -11.59
N ILE A 57 6.87 -9.43 -12.71
CA ILE A 57 5.58 -9.96 -13.06
C ILE A 57 5.59 -11.46 -12.80
N SER A 58 4.62 -11.95 -12.03
CA SER A 58 4.42 -13.39 -11.82
C SER A 58 3.11 -13.77 -12.47
N LEU A 59 3.09 -14.91 -13.16
CA LEU A 59 1.88 -15.50 -13.71
C LEU A 59 1.05 -15.96 -12.51
N GLN A 60 -0.16 -15.44 -12.37
CA GLN A 60 -0.95 -15.56 -11.14
C GLN A 60 -2.28 -16.23 -11.40
N ARG A 61 -2.71 -16.24 -12.66
CA ARG A 61 -3.78 -17.07 -13.17
C ARG A 61 -3.81 -16.93 -14.68
N ILE A 62 -4.84 -17.49 -15.29
CA ILE A 62 -5.21 -17.23 -16.69
C ILE A 62 -6.48 -16.39 -16.62
N SER A 63 -6.58 -15.38 -17.46
CA SER A 63 -7.81 -14.61 -17.64
C SER A 63 -8.92 -15.51 -18.17
N SER A 64 -10.16 -15.06 -18.00
CA SER A 64 -11.36 -15.69 -18.59
C SER A 64 -11.30 -15.84 -20.12
N LEU A 65 -10.37 -15.16 -20.79
CA LEU A 65 -10.14 -15.23 -22.24
C LEU A 65 -8.96 -16.15 -22.64
N GLY A 66 -8.40 -16.92 -21.71
CA GLY A 66 -7.32 -17.85 -21.99
C GLY A 66 -5.91 -17.24 -22.06
N TYR A 67 -5.74 -15.96 -21.70
CA TYR A 67 -4.43 -15.29 -21.67
C TYR A 67 -3.82 -15.24 -20.27
N PRO A 68 -2.48 -15.24 -20.14
CA PRO A 68 -1.81 -15.24 -18.85
C PRO A 68 -2.09 -13.93 -18.10
N ILE A 69 -2.64 -14.03 -16.88
CA ILE A 69 -2.78 -12.89 -15.97
C ILE A 69 -1.54 -12.85 -15.11
N TYR A 70 -0.76 -11.82 -15.37
CA TYR A 70 0.37 -11.46 -14.55
C TYR A 70 -0.06 -10.46 -13.50
N TYR A 71 0.32 -10.70 -12.24
CA TYR A 71 0.37 -9.61 -11.28
C TYR A 71 1.75 -8.97 -11.33
N LYS A 72 1.77 -7.65 -11.26
CA LYS A 72 3.00 -6.88 -11.10
C LYS A 72 3.21 -6.58 -9.63
N SER A 73 4.48 -6.58 -9.24
CA SER A 73 4.96 -6.09 -7.97
C SER A 73 4.51 -4.66 -7.68
N TYR A 74 3.91 -4.43 -6.52
CA TYR A 74 3.90 -3.13 -5.86
C TYR A 74 4.59 -3.34 -4.51
N ASN A 75 5.90 -3.04 -4.42
CA ASN A 75 6.59 -2.48 -3.25
C ASN A 75 6.05 -2.77 -1.83
N ASN A 76 6.90 -3.18 -0.87
CA ASN A 76 6.69 -3.55 0.55
C ASN A 76 5.28 -3.99 1.03
N THR A 77 4.23 -3.25 0.74
CA THR A 77 2.82 -3.71 0.76
C THR A 77 2.57 -5.06 0.04
N THR A 78 3.24 -5.37 -1.07
CA THR A 78 3.19 -6.74 -1.66
C THR A 78 3.92 -7.77 -0.80
N ALA A 79 5.02 -7.39 -0.15
CA ALA A 79 5.70 -8.28 0.80
C ALA A 79 4.80 -8.56 2.02
N ALA A 80 4.06 -7.54 2.47
CA ALA A 80 3.03 -7.68 3.49
C ALA A 80 1.87 -8.58 3.03
N ALA A 81 1.43 -8.47 1.77
CA ALA A 81 0.42 -9.37 1.20
C ALA A 81 0.94 -10.81 1.09
N THR A 82 2.17 -11.01 0.61
CA THR A 82 2.82 -12.32 0.41
C THR A 82 2.91 -13.12 1.71
N THR A 83 3.02 -12.44 2.85
CA THR A 83 3.02 -13.07 4.17
C THR A 83 1.69 -12.92 4.92
N ARG A 84 0.68 -12.33 4.26
CA ARG A 84 -0.62 -11.92 4.82
C ARG A 84 -0.54 -11.03 6.06
N THR A 85 0.58 -10.36 6.26
CA THR A 85 0.80 -9.35 7.30
C THR A 85 -0.21 -8.20 7.20
N ASN A 86 -0.61 -7.84 5.98
CA ASN A 86 -1.64 -6.83 5.75
C ASN A 86 -3.01 -7.19 6.37
N THR A 87 -3.28 -8.47 6.66
CA THR A 87 -4.55 -8.91 7.27
C THR A 87 -4.67 -8.61 8.76
N VAL A 88 -3.54 -8.40 9.45
CA VAL A 88 -3.50 -8.07 10.88
C VAL A 88 -3.21 -6.58 11.13
N GLN A 89 -2.66 -5.88 10.14
CA GLN A 89 -2.46 -4.43 10.17
C GLN A 89 -3.80 -3.65 10.21
N PRO A 90 -3.80 -2.33 10.51
CA PRO A 90 -5.05 -1.57 10.56
C PRO A 90 -5.85 -1.63 9.26
N GLY A 91 -7.15 -1.90 9.39
CA GLY A 91 -8.05 -2.13 8.26
C GLY A 91 -7.94 -3.52 7.61
N GLY A 92 -7.09 -4.41 8.13
CA GLY A 92 -6.93 -5.79 7.68
C GLY A 92 -8.11 -6.70 8.05
N ALA A 93 -8.22 -7.84 7.37
CA ALA A 93 -9.37 -8.76 7.46
C ALA A 93 -9.64 -9.32 8.87
N LEU A 94 -8.63 -9.44 9.73
CA LEU A 94 -8.82 -9.89 11.12
C LEU A 94 -9.18 -8.76 12.10
N GLY A 95 -9.12 -7.49 11.66
CA GLY A 95 -9.48 -6.33 12.48
C GLY A 95 -8.60 -6.11 13.73
N LEU A 96 -7.43 -6.74 13.80
CA LEU A 96 -6.55 -6.68 14.98
C LEU A 96 -5.82 -5.34 15.13
N ASN A 97 -5.64 -4.60 14.04
CA ASN A 97 -4.97 -3.30 14.00
C ASN A 97 -3.55 -3.31 14.58
N LEU A 98 -2.81 -4.41 14.40
CA LEU A 98 -1.42 -4.56 14.85
C LEU A 98 -0.49 -3.66 14.05
N SER A 99 0.50 -3.05 14.72
CA SER A 99 1.43 -2.14 14.04
C SER A 99 2.84 -2.14 14.63
N GLY A 100 3.10 -2.93 15.67
CA GLY A 100 4.36 -2.94 16.41
C GLY A 100 4.44 -1.83 17.46
N SER A 101 3.31 -1.18 17.77
CA SER A 101 3.21 -0.04 18.68
C SER A 101 3.25 -0.41 20.16
N GLY A 102 3.12 -1.70 20.49
CA GLY A 102 3.09 -2.22 21.86
C GLY A 102 4.31 -1.78 22.68
N ALA A 103 4.06 -1.07 23.78
CA ALA A 103 5.14 -0.43 24.53
C ALA A 103 6.12 -1.39 25.20
N ASN A 104 5.64 -2.60 25.51
CA ASN A 104 6.42 -3.70 26.04
C ASN A 104 7.35 -4.35 25.00
N LEU A 105 7.32 -3.93 23.74
CA LEU A 105 8.22 -4.41 22.69
C LEU A 105 9.44 -3.51 22.48
N ASP A 106 9.43 -2.29 23.02
CA ASP A 106 10.55 -1.35 22.90
C ASP A 106 11.88 -1.99 23.36
N GLY A 107 12.93 -1.78 22.58
CA GLY A 107 14.27 -2.33 22.79
C GLY A 107 14.44 -3.79 22.38
N LYS A 108 13.40 -4.48 21.90
CA LYS A 108 13.42 -5.95 21.71
C LYS A 108 13.59 -6.42 20.26
N LEU A 109 13.76 -5.50 19.32
CA LEU A 109 14.02 -5.77 17.90
C LEU A 109 15.39 -5.24 17.50
N ALA A 110 16.18 -6.09 16.84
CA ALA A 110 17.51 -5.74 16.35
C ALA A 110 17.73 -6.09 14.87
N ILE A 111 18.74 -5.48 14.27
CA ILE A 111 19.27 -5.75 12.94
C ILE A 111 20.80 -5.82 13.02
N TRP A 112 21.38 -6.86 12.39
CA TRP A 112 22.79 -6.93 12.01
C TRP A 112 22.88 -6.95 10.49
N ASP A 113 23.68 -6.06 9.91
CA ASP A 113 23.76 -5.85 8.46
C ASP A 113 25.09 -5.18 8.05
N GLY A 114 25.32 -4.85 6.77
CA GLY A 114 26.61 -4.38 6.26
C GLY A 114 27.06 -3.00 6.76
N GLY A 115 26.22 -2.26 7.47
CA GLY A 115 26.58 -0.98 8.06
C GLY A 115 25.45 -0.28 8.81
N SER A 116 25.60 1.03 9.01
CA SER A 116 24.64 1.83 9.77
C SER A 116 23.38 2.14 8.96
N VAL A 117 22.22 2.09 9.63
CA VAL A 117 20.95 2.57 9.07
C VAL A 117 20.95 4.10 8.96
N LEU A 118 20.45 4.66 7.84
CA LEU A 118 20.20 6.10 7.72
C LEU A 118 19.05 6.54 8.64
N THR A 119 19.35 6.84 9.90
CA THR A 119 18.36 7.16 10.94
C THR A 119 17.53 8.40 10.64
N THR A 120 18.05 9.33 9.83
CA THR A 120 17.38 10.56 9.40
C THR A 120 16.44 10.38 8.20
N HIS A 121 16.28 9.15 7.69
CA HIS A 121 15.32 8.88 6.62
C HIS A 121 13.89 9.22 7.07
N GLN A 122 13.09 9.84 6.21
CA GLN A 122 11.76 10.35 6.56
C GLN A 122 10.84 9.27 7.14
N GLU A 123 10.96 8.04 6.65
CA GLU A 123 10.21 6.88 7.12
C GLU A 123 10.51 6.48 8.57
N PHE A 124 11.61 6.98 9.15
CA PHE A 124 12.00 6.72 10.54
C PHE A 124 11.76 7.91 11.48
N THR A 125 11.20 9.02 10.98
CA THR A 125 10.87 10.20 11.79
C THR A 125 10.11 9.79 13.06
N GLY A 126 10.58 10.17 14.25
CA GLY A 126 9.89 9.83 15.51
C GLY A 126 10.05 8.38 15.99
N LYS A 127 11.00 7.62 15.42
CA LYS A 127 11.49 6.34 15.93
C LYS A 127 12.88 6.52 16.53
N THR A 128 13.26 5.63 17.44
CA THR A 128 14.59 5.59 18.05
C THR A 128 15.38 4.43 17.45
N ILE A 129 16.28 4.72 16.52
CA ILE A 129 17.22 3.74 15.99
C ILE A 129 18.55 3.94 16.72
N THR A 130 18.96 2.95 17.51
CA THR A 130 20.21 2.99 18.28
C THR A 130 21.29 2.31 17.46
N LEU A 131 22.27 3.09 16.99
CA LEU A 131 23.47 2.57 16.32
C LEU A 131 24.48 2.18 17.40
N HIS A 132 24.94 0.93 17.39
CA HIS A 132 25.92 0.44 18.37
C HIS A 132 27.36 0.57 17.86
N ASP A 133 27.53 0.55 16.54
CA ASP A 133 28.84 0.60 15.88
C ASP A 133 29.09 1.93 15.18
N ALA A 134 30.36 2.23 14.94
CA ALA A 134 30.81 3.41 14.20
C ALA A 134 30.90 3.14 12.68
N ALA A 135 29.99 2.34 12.14
CA ALA A 135 29.95 1.98 10.72
C ALA A 135 29.42 3.10 9.83
N ALA A 136 29.86 3.12 8.57
CA ALA A 136 29.31 4.03 7.56
C ALA A 136 27.83 3.72 7.27
N ILE A 137 27.07 4.73 6.86
CA ILE A 137 25.68 4.54 6.43
C ILE A 137 25.65 3.65 5.20
N ASP A 138 24.81 2.62 5.23
CA ASP A 138 24.72 1.60 4.19
C ASP A 138 23.31 1.54 3.56
N GLU A 139 23.27 1.31 2.24
CA GLU A 139 22.02 1.22 1.46
C GLU A 139 21.24 -0.05 1.79
N HIS A 140 21.93 -1.17 1.94
CA HIS A 140 21.31 -2.46 2.21
C HIS A 140 20.69 -2.48 3.62
N SER A 141 21.44 -2.05 4.62
CA SER A 141 21.02 -1.92 6.02
C SER A 141 19.81 -0.99 6.15
N THR A 142 19.84 0.16 5.46
CA THR A 142 18.71 1.10 5.43
C THR A 142 17.48 0.45 4.80
N HIS A 143 17.63 -0.29 3.70
CA HIS A 143 16.52 -0.98 3.04
C HIS A 143 15.88 -2.06 3.92
N VAL A 144 16.71 -2.89 4.55
CA VAL A 144 16.28 -3.97 5.47
C VAL A 144 15.53 -3.39 6.67
N ALA A 145 16.05 -2.32 7.29
CA ALA A 145 15.35 -1.60 8.36
C ALA A 145 14.00 -1.05 7.90
N GLY A 146 13.92 -0.46 6.70
CA GLY A 146 12.66 0.02 6.12
C GLY A 146 11.64 -1.10 5.92
N THR A 147 12.08 -2.29 5.50
CA THR A 147 11.19 -3.44 5.28
C THR A 147 10.51 -3.85 6.58
N MET A 148 11.23 -3.79 7.70
CA MET A 148 10.65 -4.06 9.02
C MET A 148 9.79 -2.92 9.56
N ILE A 149 10.30 -1.69 9.58
CA ILE A 149 9.75 -0.63 10.46
C ILE A 149 9.42 0.70 9.78
N ALA A 150 9.51 0.85 8.45
CA ALA A 150 9.15 2.11 7.79
C ALA A 150 7.71 2.52 8.10
N LYS A 151 7.47 3.80 8.41
CA LYS A 151 6.14 4.33 8.79
C LYS A 151 5.08 4.19 7.71
N GLY A 152 5.48 4.17 6.45
CA GLY A 152 4.59 4.26 5.31
C GLY A 152 4.19 5.69 4.97
N LEU A 153 5.08 6.68 5.16
CA LEU A 153 4.87 8.03 4.62
C LEU A 153 4.70 7.96 3.10
N TYR A 154 5.57 7.20 2.45
CA TYR A 154 5.28 6.59 1.16
C TYR A 154 4.59 5.25 1.43
N ALA A 155 3.25 5.25 1.36
CA ALA A 155 2.42 4.07 1.62
C ALA A 155 2.94 2.76 1.00
N PRO A 156 3.52 2.76 -0.22
CA PRO A 156 4.05 1.55 -0.82
C PRO A 156 5.35 1.02 -0.18
N ALA A 157 6.12 1.84 0.53
CA ALA A 157 7.30 1.43 1.28
C ALA A 157 7.01 1.06 2.75
N LYS A 158 5.74 1.09 3.18
CA LYS A 158 5.32 0.81 4.56
C LYS A 158 5.88 -0.54 5.05
N GLY A 159 6.60 -0.52 6.17
CA GLY A 159 7.16 -1.71 6.80
C GLY A 159 6.10 -2.61 7.43
N MET A 160 6.48 -3.83 7.77
CA MET A 160 5.58 -4.79 8.42
C MET A 160 5.10 -4.28 9.80
N ALA A 161 6.03 -3.84 10.64
CA ALA A 161 5.78 -3.24 11.95
C ALA A 161 5.96 -1.71 11.89
N PHE A 162 5.16 -1.05 11.06
CA PHE A 162 5.31 0.37 10.71
C PHE A 162 5.21 1.37 11.89
N ASN A 163 4.70 0.96 13.06
CA ASN A 163 4.71 1.76 14.30
C ASN A 163 5.67 1.24 15.38
N ALA A 164 6.55 0.28 15.06
CA ALA A 164 7.66 -0.06 15.94
C ALA A 164 8.46 1.20 16.31
N ARG A 165 8.67 1.41 17.62
CA ARG A 165 9.25 2.66 18.15
C ARG A 165 10.76 2.64 18.22
N THR A 166 11.35 1.45 18.33
CA THR A 166 12.78 1.27 18.56
C THR A 166 13.37 0.21 17.63
N LEU A 167 14.62 0.38 17.22
CA LEU A 167 15.44 -0.63 16.54
C LEU A 167 16.87 -0.55 17.06
N GLN A 168 17.45 -1.69 17.44
CA GLN A 168 18.88 -1.81 17.73
C GLN A 168 19.60 -2.14 16.42
N SER A 169 20.58 -1.34 16.00
CA SER A 169 21.29 -1.51 14.73
C SER A 169 22.77 -1.75 14.99
N TYR A 170 23.25 -2.87 14.48
CA TYR A 170 24.64 -3.29 14.50
C TYR A 170 25.13 -3.47 13.07
N ASP A 171 26.43 -3.29 12.83
CA ASP A 171 27.05 -3.86 11.63
C ASP A 171 27.24 -5.38 11.79
N PHE A 172 27.71 -6.10 10.76
CA PHE A 172 27.91 -7.55 10.84
C PHE A 172 29.31 -7.93 11.36
N ASP A 173 30.16 -6.96 11.68
CA ASP A 173 31.52 -7.25 12.11
C ASP A 173 31.42 -7.73 13.57
N ASN A 174 32.07 -8.84 13.91
CA ASN A 174 32.02 -9.41 15.26
C ASN A 174 30.59 -9.78 15.76
N ASP A 175 29.66 -9.98 14.82
CA ASP A 175 28.26 -10.30 15.03
C ASP A 175 27.97 -11.40 16.08
N VAL A 176 28.66 -12.54 16.03
CA VAL A 176 28.38 -13.69 16.93
C VAL A 176 28.55 -13.31 18.40
N ALA A 177 29.56 -12.48 18.72
CA ALA A 177 29.79 -12.01 20.09
C ALA A 177 28.71 -11.01 20.53
N GLU A 178 28.28 -10.14 19.62
CA GLU A 178 27.25 -9.13 19.86
C GLU A 178 25.86 -9.74 20.01
N ILE A 179 25.52 -10.73 19.17
CA ILE A 179 24.31 -11.54 19.28
C ILE A 179 24.23 -12.14 20.68
N ALA A 180 25.32 -12.76 21.17
CA ALA A 180 25.36 -13.34 22.50
C ALA A 180 25.20 -12.29 23.62
N SER A 181 25.81 -11.12 23.47
CA SER A 181 25.71 -10.00 24.42
C SER A 181 24.29 -9.42 24.49
N ALA A 182 23.66 -9.19 23.33
CA ALA A 182 22.36 -8.57 23.20
C ALA A 182 21.18 -9.52 23.49
N ALA A 183 21.39 -10.84 23.35
CA ALA A 183 20.34 -11.87 23.38
C ALA A 183 19.35 -11.74 24.55
N SER A 184 19.81 -11.40 25.76
CA SER A 184 18.96 -11.29 26.95
C SER A 184 17.90 -10.18 26.89
N ASN A 185 18.10 -9.18 26.03
CA ASN A 185 17.21 -8.02 25.87
C ASN A 185 16.31 -8.11 24.63
N LEU A 186 16.54 -9.09 23.76
CA LEU A 186 15.88 -9.20 22.46
C LEU A 186 14.80 -10.28 22.43
N LEU A 187 13.77 -10.05 21.62
CA LEU A 187 12.82 -11.08 21.21
C LEU A 187 13.11 -11.55 19.77
N LEU A 188 13.52 -10.62 18.92
CA LEU A 188 13.73 -10.86 17.50
C LEU A 188 14.94 -10.09 16.99
N SER A 189 15.72 -10.73 16.12
CA SER A 189 16.76 -10.07 15.33
C SER A 189 16.67 -10.49 13.87
N ASN A 190 17.05 -9.56 12.99
CA ASN A 190 17.18 -9.81 11.57
C ASN A 190 18.67 -9.89 11.17
N HIS A 191 19.05 -10.96 10.48
CA HIS A 191 20.40 -11.19 9.95
C HIS A 191 20.32 -11.40 8.43
N SER A 192 20.53 -10.33 7.67
CA SER A 192 20.36 -10.29 6.21
C SER A 192 21.68 -10.41 5.44
N TYR A 193 22.66 -11.12 6.01
CA TYR A 193 24.00 -11.35 5.49
C TYR A 193 24.38 -12.84 5.63
N GLY A 194 25.56 -13.23 5.18
CA GLY A 194 26.05 -14.59 5.33
C GLY A 194 27.46 -14.79 4.77
N VAL A 195 27.96 -16.01 4.91
CA VAL A 195 29.29 -16.41 4.42
C VAL A 195 29.27 -16.57 2.90
N VAL A 196 30.29 -16.04 2.22
CA VAL A 196 30.53 -16.33 0.80
C VAL A 196 31.05 -17.76 0.66
N ALA A 197 30.33 -18.60 -0.07
CA ALA A 197 30.67 -19.99 -0.34
C ALA A 197 30.49 -20.34 -1.82
N GLY A 198 31.36 -21.22 -2.33
CA GLY A 198 31.37 -21.62 -3.73
C GLY A 198 31.65 -20.46 -4.69
N TRP A 199 30.82 -20.31 -5.72
CA TRP A 199 30.95 -19.24 -6.71
C TRP A 199 30.40 -17.88 -6.24
N ASN A 200 31.14 -16.82 -6.53
CA ASN A 200 30.71 -15.43 -6.42
C ASN A 200 31.17 -14.62 -7.65
N TYR A 201 30.46 -13.54 -7.99
CA TYR A 201 30.87 -12.64 -9.06
C TYR A 201 31.32 -11.30 -8.48
N ASP A 202 32.58 -10.94 -8.72
CA ASP A 202 33.10 -9.63 -8.39
C ASP A 202 32.76 -8.68 -9.55
N SER A 203 31.80 -7.79 -9.30
CA SER A 203 31.34 -6.80 -10.28
C SER A 203 32.34 -5.68 -10.52
N ASP A 204 33.19 -5.37 -9.55
CA ASP A 204 34.14 -4.25 -9.62
C ASP A 204 35.35 -4.63 -10.47
N LEU A 205 35.82 -5.88 -10.31
CA LEU A 205 36.88 -6.47 -11.13
C LEU A 205 36.34 -7.20 -12.36
N ASN A 206 35.01 -7.27 -12.51
CA ASN A 206 34.31 -7.91 -13.62
C ASN A 206 34.81 -9.35 -13.89
N ARG A 207 34.86 -10.18 -12.83
CA ARG A 207 35.39 -11.55 -12.88
C ARG A 207 34.65 -12.51 -11.96
N TRP A 208 34.68 -13.79 -12.32
CA TRP A 208 34.19 -14.86 -11.45
C TRP A 208 35.26 -15.29 -10.45
N GLU A 209 34.82 -15.53 -9.21
CA GLU A 209 35.66 -16.00 -8.12
C GLU A 209 35.10 -17.27 -7.48
N TRP A 210 35.98 -18.21 -7.14
CA TRP A 210 35.66 -19.44 -6.42
C TRP A 210 36.27 -19.40 -5.03
N TYR A 211 35.40 -19.42 -4.01
CA TYR A 211 35.74 -19.35 -2.59
C TYR A 211 35.86 -20.72 -1.90
N GLY A 212 35.65 -21.80 -2.66
CA GLY A 212 35.98 -23.14 -2.21
C GLY A 212 37.49 -23.36 -2.11
N ASN A 213 37.90 -24.38 -1.35
CA ASN A 213 39.31 -24.71 -1.16
C ASN A 213 40.00 -25.02 -2.49
N SER A 214 41.33 -24.86 -2.53
CA SER A 214 42.13 -25.19 -3.72
C SER A 214 41.93 -26.65 -4.13
N GLY A 215 41.45 -26.87 -5.36
CA GLY A 215 41.21 -28.20 -5.92
C GLY A 215 39.89 -28.84 -5.50
N ALA A 216 39.05 -28.14 -4.73
CA ALA A 216 37.73 -28.64 -4.37
C ALA A 216 36.76 -28.59 -5.55
N THR A 217 35.96 -29.65 -5.70
CA THR A 217 34.87 -29.74 -6.68
C THR A 217 33.56 -29.18 -6.15
N GLU A 218 33.43 -29.06 -4.83
CA GLU A 218 32.29 -28.49 -4.10
C GLU A 218 32.82 -27.79 -2.85
N ASP A 219 32.15 -26.73 -2.40
CA ASP A 219 32.56 -26.01 -1.19
C ASP A 219 31.87 -26.62 0.04
N TYR A 220 32.65 -27.19 0.96
CA TYR A 220 32.15 -27.82 2.18
C TYR A 220 31.41 -26.86 3.11
N LYS A 221 31.47 -25.54 2.88
CA LYS A 221 30.77 -24.55 3.70
C LYS A 221 29.25 -24.54 3.47
N PHE A 222 28.76 -25.16 2.40
CA PHE A 222 27.32 -25.36 2.20
C PHE A 222 26.80 -26.49 3.09
N GLY A 223 25.62 -26.30 3.67
CA GLY A 223 24.97 -27.25 4.57
C GLY A 223 25.64 -27.44 5.93
N TYR A 224 26.89 -26.99 6.07
CA TYR A 224 27.76 -27.27 7.19
C TYR A 224 27.36 -26.52 8.47
N TYR A 225 27.28 -27.29 9.55
CA TYR A 225 27.10 -26.77 10.91
C TYR A 225 28.47 -26.39 11.49
N ASP A 226 28.81 -25.11 11.38
CA ASP A 226 30.10 -24.53 11.77
C ASP A 226 30.17 -24.08 13.23
N SER A 227 31.31 -23.47 13.61
CA SER A 227 31.51 -22.90 14.96
C SER A 227 30.48 -21.84 15.32
N ASP A 228 30.07 -21.04 14.34
CA ASP A 228 29.17 -19.92 14.55
C ASP A 228 27.75 -20.44 14.77
N SER A 229 27.34 -21.45 13.98
CA SER A 229 26.10 -22.22 14.19
C SER A 229 26.02 -22.77 15.61
N ARG A 230 27.13 -23.33 16.11
CA ARG A 230 27.21 -23.87 17.47
C ARG A 230 27.04 -22.78 18.53
N VAL A 231 27.69 -21.63 18.37
CA VAL A 231 27.59 -20.52 19.32
C VAL A 231 26.20 -19.89 19.30
N VAL A 232 25.61 -19.74 18.11
CA VAL A 232 24.25 -19.23 17.93
C VAL A 232 23.22 -20.16 18.58
N ASP A 233 23.33 -21.48 18.41
CA ASP A 233 22.46 -22.43 19.11
C ASP A 233 22.62 -22.32 20.64
N GLN A 234 23.86 -22.19 21.13
CA GLN A 234 24.14 -21.99 22.56
C GLN A 234 23.54 -20.68 23.08
N ALA A 235 23.59 -19.59 22.30
CA ALA A 235 22.98 -18.31 22.67
C ALA A 235 21.45 -18.43 22.74
N ALA A 236 20.83 -19.10 21.76
CA ALA A 236 19.39 -19.33 21.76
C ALA A 236 18.91 -20.20 22.94
N VAL A 237 19.70 -21.21 23.35
CA VAL A 237 19.42 -22.01 24.56
C VAL A 237 19.44 -21.15 25.82
N ASN A 238 20.41 -20.22 25.92
CA ASN A 238 20.56 -19.34 27.07
C ASN A 238 19.53 -18.18 27.08
N ALA A 239 18.97 -17.83 25.93
CA ALA A 239 17.96 -16.79 25.75
C ALA A 239 16.67 -17.37 25.13
N PRO A 240 15.84 -18.10 25.90
CA PRO A 240 14.74 -18.91 25.37
C PRO A 240 13.59 -18.13 24.70
N TYR A 241 13.58 -16.80 24.81
CA TYR A 241 12.60 -15.91 24.16
C TYR A 241 13.13 -15.22 22.90
N TYR A 242 14.44 -15.30 22.66
CA TYR A 242 15.10 -14.65 21.55
C TYR A 242 15.10 -15.57 20.32
N LEU A 243 14.40 -15.16 19.26
CA LEU A 243 14.41 -15.83 17.97
C LEU A 243 15.29 -15.05 16.98
N ILE A 244 16.36 -15.70 16.55
CA ILE A 244 17.28 -15.19 15.54
C ILE A 244 16.71 -15.56 14.17
N VAL A 245 16.52 -14.57 13.30
CA VAL A 245 15.95 -14.77 11.96
C VAL A 245 17.04 -14.47 10.91
N SER A 246 17.40 -15.47 10.11
CA SER A 246 18.55 -15.39 9.20
C SER A 246 18.18 -15.67 7.76
N ALA A 247 18.83 -15.00 6.81
CA ALA A 247 18.67 -15.26 5.39
C ALA A 247 19.24 -16.63 4.99
N SER A 248 18.55 -17.39 4.13
CA SER A 248 19.08 -18.69 3.65
C SER A 248 20.29 -18.54 2.71
N GLY A 249 20.51 -17.35 2.14
CA GLY A 249 21.58 -17.08 1.18
C GLY A 249 21.07 -16.93 -0.26
N ASN A 250 21.95 -16.44 -1.14
CA ASN A 250 21.64 -16.17 -2.56
C ASN A 250 22.48 -17.00 -3.54
N ALA A 251 23.04 -18.13 -3.08
CA ALA A 251 24.08 -18.87 -3.81
C ALA A 251 23.64 -19.34 -5.20
N ARG A 252 22.35 -19.68 -5.37
CA ARG A 252 21.79 -20.11 -6.67
C ARG A 252 21.81 -19.02 -7.74
N GLY A 253 21.95 -17.75 -7.33
CA GLY A 253 22.15 -16.62 -8.24
C GLY A 253 23.55 -16.56 -8.86
N TYR A 254 24.51 -17.29 -8.28
CA TYR A 254 25.92 -17.26 -8.64
C TYR A 254 26.39 -18.68 -8.99
N SER A 255 26.05 -19.18 -10.19
CA SER A 255 26.34 -20.56 -10.61
C SER A 255 27.77 -20.78 -11.15
N GLY A 256 28.61 -19.76 -11.13
CA GLY A 256 29.93 -19.75 -11.75
C GLY A 256 29.88 -19.51 -13.27
N PRO A 257 31.05 -19.29 -13.90
CA PRO A 257 31.18 -19.07 -15.34
C PRO A 257 30.96 -20.37 -16.12
N ALA A 258 30.83 -20.32 -17.45
CA ALA A 258 30.75 -21.55 -18.25
C ALA A 258 32.03 -22.41 -18.09
N VAL A 259 31.88 -23.73 -18.15
CA VAL A 259 33.03 -24.66 -18.17
C VAL A 259 33.98 -24.28 -19.31
N GLY A 260 35.29 -24.28 -19.02
CA GLY A 260 36.33 -23.81 -19.94
C GLY A 260 36.60 -22.30 -19.91
N SER A 261 35.83 -21.53 -19.13
CA SER A 261 36.07 -20.09 -18.96
C SER A 261 37.06 -19.80 -17.83
N GLU A 262 37.69 -18.64 -17.88
CA GLU A 262 38.55 -18.13 -16.82
C GLU A 262 37.73 -17.81 -15.55
N TYR A 263 38.32 -18.12 -14.39
CA TYR A 263 37.88 -17.67 -13.07
C TYR A 263 39.09 -17.47 -12.17
N PHE A 264 38.87 -16.86 -11.01
CA PHE A 264 39.90 -16.69 -9.98
C PHE A 264 39.59 -17.59 -8.78
N GLY A 265 40.55 -18.40 -8.35
CA GLY A 265 40.37 -19.31 -7.21
C GLY A 265 41.66 -19.51 -6.43
N TYR A 266 41.54 -19.96 -5.19
CA TYR A 266 42.69 -20.13 -4.30
C TYR A 266 43.63 -21.23 -4.79
N ASP A 267 44.94 -20.98 -4.83
CA ASP A 267 45.98 -21.99 -4.97
C ASP A 267 46.26 -22.70 -3.62
N ALA A 268 47.20 -23.65 -3.63
CA ALA A 268 47.56 -24.41 -2.43
C ALA A 268 48.13 -23.55 -1.28
N ASN A 269 48.54 -22.31 -1.56
CA ASN A 269 49.05 -21.36 -0.57
C ASN A 269 47.98 -20.34 -0.14
N GLY A 270 46.73 -20.50 -0.59
CA GLY A 270 45.64 -19.57 -0.29
C GLY A 270 45.71 -18.25 -1.06
N LYS A 271 46.49 -18.18 -2.14
CA LYS A 271 46.52 -17.01 -3.03
C LYS A 271 45.47 -17.15 -4.12
N LEU A 272 44.68 -16.10 -4.33
CA LEU A 272 43.73 -16.05 -5.43
C LEU A 272 44.49 -15.89 -6.77
N VAL A 273 44.33 -16.85 -7.67
CA VAL A 273 45.01 -16.90 -8.98
C VAL A 273 44.01 -17.21 -10.10
N SER A 274 44.32 -16.77 -11.32
CA SER A 274 43.56 -17.13 -12.51
C SER A 274 43.66 -18.63 -12.80
N LYS A 275 42.53 -19.23 -13.16
CA LYS A 275 42.32 -20.65 -13.46
C LYS A 275 41.27 -20.81 -14.55
N ILE A 276 41.21 -21.99 -15.17
CA ILE A 276 40.14 -22.36 -16.11
C ILE A 276 39.17 -23.29 -15.41
N ARG A 277 37.86 -23.00 -15.47
CA ARG A 277 36.82 -23.82 -14.83
C ARG A 277 36.78 -25.19 -15.48
N ASP A 278 37.06 -26.22 -14.70
CA ASP A 278 36.84 -27.62 -15.08
C ASP A 278 35.38 -28.05 -14.83
N ALA A 279 34.91 -29.08 -15.55
CA ALA A 279 33.56 -29.61 -15.42
C ALA A 279 33.25 -30.23 -14.05
N SER A 280 34.27 -30.62 -13.29
CA SER A 280 34.13 -31.20 -11.95
C SER A 280 33.68 -30.21 -10.88
N ILE A 281 33.90 -28.91 -11.06
CA ILE A 281 33.49 -27.90 -10.08
C ILE A 281 32.00 -27.63 -10.22
N SER A 282 31.23 -27.98 -9.18
CA SER A 282 29.78 -27.87 -9.12
C SER A 282 29.32 -26.44 -9.33
N SER A 283 28.10 -26.29 -9.84
CA SER A 283 27.42 -24.99 -9.89
C SER A 283 26.59 -24.85 -8.62
N ASN A 284 26.49 -23.63 -8.07
CA ASN A 284 25.69 -23.36 -6.87
C ASN A 284 24.16 -23.44 -7.11
N ASN A 285 23.67 -23.98 -8.24
CA ASN A 285 22.26 -23.90 -8.65
C ASN A 285 21.36 -25.03 -8.11
N GLY A 286 21.94 -25.98 -7.36
CA GLY A 286 21.28 -27.15 -6.79
C GLY A 286 20.74 -26.97 -5.37
N PHE A 287 20.50 -28.10 -4.71
CA PHE A 287 20.23 -28.22 -3.28
C PHE A 287 21.53 -28.21 -2.49
N ASP A 288 21.42 -28.10 -1.16
CA ASP A 288 22.56 -28.06 -0.24
C ASP A 288 23.49 -26.88 -0.52
N VAL A 289 22.92 -25.67 -0.48
CA VAL A 289 23.64 -24.42 -0.81
C VAL A 289 23.37 -23.28 0.18
N ILE A 290 23.02 -23.64 1.43
CA ILE A 290 22.87 -22.70 2.55
C ILE A 290 24.19 -22.64 3.33
N PRO A 291 24.87 -21.49 3.40
CA PRO A 291 26.13 -21.37 4.13
C PRO A 291 25.98 -20.78 5.54
N GLY A 292 27.01 -20.97 6.37
CA GLY A 292 27.19 -20.28 7.65
C GLY A 292 26.15 -20.65 8.73
N PHE A 293 25.97 -19.76 9.70
CA PHE A 293 25.09 -20.01 10.85
C PHE A 293 23.59 -20.12 10.50
N SER A 294 23.19 -19.85 9.25
CA SER A 294 21.84 -20.18 8.76
C SER A 294 21.53 -21.68 8.81
N ASN A 295 22.56 -22.53 8.99
CA ASN A 295 22.42 -23.96 9.26
C ASN A 295 22.20 -24.31 10.75
N ALA A 296 22.19 -23.33 11.66
CA ALA A 296 21.89 -23.56 13.08
C ALA A 296 20.45 -24.08 13.31
N LYS A 297 20.25 -24.89 14.35
CA LYS A 297 18.96 -25.54 14.64
C LYS A 297 17.93 -24.55 15.17
N ASN A 298 18.37 -23.62 16.00
CA ASN A 298 17.51 -22.74 16.79
C ASN A 298 17.20 -21.41 16.08
N VAL A 299 17.81 -21.16 14.92
CA VAL A 299 17.52 -20.02 14.03
C VAL A 299 16.28 -20.30 13.19
N LEU A 300 15.50 -19.26 12.88
CA LEU A 300 14.51 -19.29 11.80
C LEU A 300 15.17 -18.83 10.49
N THR A 301 15.49 -19.77 9.62
CA THR A 301 16.14 -19.52 8.33
C THR A 301 15.09 -19.23 7.27
N VAL A 302 15.23 -18.10 6.57
CA VAL A 302 14.22 -17.56 5.67
C VAL A 302 14.68 -17.65 4.21
N GLY A 303 13.93 -18.44 3.43
CA GLY A 303 14.02 -18.48 1.97
C GLY A 303 13.25 -17.33 1.30
N SER A 304 13.53 -17.09 0.02
CA SER A 304 12.86 -16.08 -0.79
C SER A 304 11.92 -16.73 -1.80
N VAL A 305 10.67 -16.29 -1.80
CA VAL A 305 9.71 -16.58 -2.87
C VAL A 305 9.50 -15.36 -3.75
N ASN A 306 8.82 -15.59 -4.86
CA ASN A 306 8.33 -14.52 -5.70
C ASN A 306 7.21 -13.76 -5.02
N GLN A 307 7.06 -12.51 -5.40
CA GLN A 307 5.95 -11.68 -4.98
C GLN A 307 4.60 -12.32 -5.23
N LEU A 308 3.77 -12.33 -4.20
CA LEU A 308 2.38 -12.78 -4.20
C LEU A 308 1.50 -11.60 -3.77
N PRO A 309 1.13 -10.68 -4.68
CA PRO A 309 0.44 -9.42 -4.33
C PRO A 309 -0.92 -9.56 -3.65
N TYR A 310 -1.47 -10.78 -3.60
CA TYR A 310 -2.75 -11.10 -2.96
C TYR A 310 -2.57 -12.17 -1.88
N GLY A 311 -1.33 -12.37 -1.45
CA GLY A 311 -0.93 -13.48 -0.62
C GLY A 311 -0.79 -14.79 -1.38
N PRO A 312 -0.28 -15.81 -0.67
CA PRO A 312 -0.18 -17.13 -1.21
C PRO A 312 -1.58 -17.67 -1.25
N ILE A 313 -1.93 -18.17 -2.42
CA ILE A 313 -3.21 -18.78 -2.56
C ILE A 313 -3.12 -20.04 -3.41
N THR A 314 -2.05 -20.39 -4.16
CA THR A 314 -1.74 -21.77 -4.59
C THR A 314 -0.45 -22.31 -4.10
N ARG A 315 -0.39 -23.62 -3.80
CA ARG A 315 0.87 -24.33 -3.69
C ARG A 315 1.74 -24.17 -4.93
N SER A 316 1.15 -24.43 -6.09
CA SER A 316 1.86 -24.53 -7.36
C SER A 316 2.52 -23.23 -7.81
N GLY A 317 2.03 -22.05 -7.41
CA GLY A 317 2.61 -20.80 -7.86
C GLY A 317 2.97 -19.81 -6.78
N VAL A 318 3.10 -20.31 -5.56
CA VAL A 318 4.34 -19.99 -4.87
C VAL A 318 5.51 -20.56 -5.70
N VAL A 319 6.44 -19.69 -6.07
CA VAL A 319 7.64 -20.06 -6.82
C VAL A 319 8.81 -19.51 -6.04
N ALA A 320 9.83 -20.34 -5.80
CA ALA A 320 11.06 -19.90 -5.14
C ALA A 320 11.80 -18.91 -6.04
N SER A 321 12.37 -17.88 -5.43
CA SER A 321 13.21 -16.96 -6.17
C SER A 321 14.45 -17.68 -6.70
N TYR A 322 14.84 -17.38 -7.95
CA TYR A 322 15.90 -18.13 -8.63
C TYR A 322 17.24 -18.13 -7.89
N PHE A 323 17.47 -17.09 -7.08
CA PHE A 323 18.69 -16.93 -6.27
C PHE A 323 18.61 -17.60 -4.90
N SER A 324 17.40 -17.89 -4.37
CA SER A 324 17.23 -18.36 -2.99
C SER A 324 17.99 -19.66 -2.77
N SER A 325 18.90 -19.70 -1.80
CA SER A 325 19.59 -20.92 -1.39
C SER A 325 18.60 -21.91 -0.78
N LEU A 326 18.79 -23.19 -1.08
CA LEU A 326 17.93 -24.31 -0.71
C LEU A 326 18.71 -25.28 0.18
N GLY A 327 18.00 -25.94 1.09
CA GLY A 327 18.59 -27.03 1.88
C GLY A 327 18.79 -28.30 1.05
N PRO A 328 18.98 -29.47 1.68
CA PRO A 328 19.07 -29.69 3.12
C PRO A 328 20.30 -29.02 3.74
N THR A 329 20.42 -29.09 5.07
CA THR A 329 21.75 -29.03 5.71
C THR A 329 22.53 -30.32 5.44
N ASP A 330 23.83 -30.33 5.74
CA ASP A 330 24.69 -31.51 5.59
C ASP A 330 24.11 -32.73 6.34
N ASP A 331 23.56 -32.51 7.53
CA ASP A 331 22.95 -33.56 8.34
C ASP A 331 21.48 -33.83 7.98
N GLY A 332 20.98 -33.32 6.86
CA GLY A 332 19.67 -33.65 6.30
C GLY A 332 18.48 -32.95 6.96
N ARG A 333 18.68 -31.84 7.69
CA ARG A 333 17.58 -31.06 8.27
C ARG A 333 16.87 -30.21 7.23
N ILE A 334 15.61 -29.91 7.50
CA ILE A 334 14.77 -29.03 6.69
C ILE A 334 15.26 -27.59 6.85
N LYS A 335 15.84 -27.04 5.78
CA LYS A 335 16.16 -25.63 5.61
C LYS A 335 15.84 -25.17 4.18
N PRO A 336 15.42 -23.90 3.95
CA PRO A 336 15.02 -22.91 4.96
C PRO A 336 13.87 -23.43 5.83
N ASP A 337 13.60 -22.82 6.99
CA ASP A 337 12.46 -23.21 7.80
C ASP A 337 11.15 -22.67 7.20
N ILE A 338 11.20 -21.46 6.64
CA ILE A 338 10.04 -20.76 6.07
C ILE A 338 10.47 -19.83 4.95
N CYS A 339 9.52 -19.34 4.15
CA CYS A 339 9.76 -18.35 3.12
C CYS A 339 9.01 -17.02 3.34
N GLY A 340 9.61 -15.94 2.84
CA GLY A 340 9.01 -14.60 2.73
C GLY A 340 9.22 -14.00 1.34
N ASP A 341 8.69 -12.80 1.10
CA ASP A 341 8.92 -12.08 -0.14
C ASP A 341 10.30 -11.43 -0.15
N GLY A 342 11.18 -11.92 -1.02
CA GLY A 342 12.52 -11.37 -1.18
C GLY A 342 12.85 -10.92 -2.59
N ASP A 343 11.90 -10.87 -3.53
CA ASP A 343 12.21 -10.38 -4.87
C ASP A 343 11.49 -9.09 -5.19
N ALA A 344 12.27 -8.09 -5.58
CA ALA A 344 11.76 -6.78 -5.95
C ALA A 344 10.96 -6.11 -4.85
N VAL A 345 11.48 -6.21 -3.64
CA VAL A 345 10.96 -5.50 -2.48
C VAL A 345 11.45 -4.07 -2.58
N LEU A 346 10.53 -3.11 -2.67
CA LEU A 346 10.85 -1.70 -2.49
C LEU A 346 10.88 -1.38 -1.01
N SER A 347 11.88 -0.63 -0.58
CA SER A 347 11.98 -0.07 0.75
C SER A 347 12.75 1.26 0.71
N THR A 348 13.13 1.75 1.89
CA THR A 348 13.94 2.96 2.07
C THR A 348 15.33 2.80 1.46
N GLY A 349 15.86 3.87 0.89
CA GLY A 349 17.24 3.96 0.40
C GLY A 349 18.08 4.95 1.20
N SER A 350 19.40 4.89 1.03
CA SER A 350 20.34 5.74 1.78
C SER A 350 20.87 6.94 0.98
N SER A 351 20.57 7.05 -0.32
CA SER A 351 21.09 8.14 -1.17
C SER A 351 20.53 9.54 -0.82
N SER A 352 19.42 9.61 -0.09
CA SER A 352 18.90 10.84 0.53
C SER A 352 17.88 10.48 1.63
N THR A 353 17.45 11.45 2.44
CA THR A 353 16.43 11.26 3.48
C THR A 353 15.04 10.94 2.93
N THR A 354 14.83 11.01 1.62
CA THR A 354 13.56 10.69 0.94
C THR A 354 13.71 9.60 -0.12
N SER A 355 14.82 8.86 -0.09
CA SER A 355 15.16 7.88 -1.13
C SER A 355 14.41 6.55 -0.95
N TYR A 356 14.04 5.93 -2.05
CA TYR A 356 13.49 4.58 -2.07
C TYR A 356 14.16 3.81 -3.20
N LEU A 357 14.43 2.53 -2.99
CA LEU A 357 14.94 1.64 -4.01
C LEU A 357 14.34 0.25 -3.88
N THR A 358 14.49 -0.54 -4.94
CA THR A 358 13.99 -1.91 -5.01
C THR A 358 15.16 -2.88 -5.02
N LEU A 359 15.23 -3.76 -4.02
CA LEU A 359 16.24 -4.81 -3.94
C LEU A 359 15.62 -6.22 -4.02
N SER A 360 16.47 -7.19 -4.32
CA SER A 360 16.11 -8.61 -4.32
C SER A 360 17.19 -9.43 -3.63
N GLY A 361 16.77 -10.31 -2.75
CA GLY A 361 17.62 -11.24 -2.01
C GLY A 361 16.82 -11.92 -0.90
N THR A 362 17.32 -13.03 -0.37
CA THR A 362 16.85 -13.56 0.91
C THR A 362 17.03 -12.53 2.04
N SER A 363 17.95 -11.58 1.87
CA SER A 363 18.11 -10.37 2.66
C SER A 363 16.88 -9.45 2.72
N MET A 364 15.96 -9.52 1.75
CA MET A 364 14.68 -8.78 1.78
C MET A 364 13.52 -9.64 2.31
N ALA A 365 13.58 -10.97 2.10
CA ALA A 365 12.62 -11.91 2.67
C ALA A 365 12.73 -11.98 4.21
N THR A 366 13.94 -11.93 4.73
CA THR A 366 14.24 -11.99 6.17
C THR A 366 13.60 -10.84 6.96
N PRO A 367 13.72 -9.56 6.57
CA PRO A 367 13.05 -8.46 7.28
C PRO A 367 11.55 -8.43 7.02
N ASN A 368 11.09 -8.95 5.89
CA ASN A 368 9.66 -9.17 5.66
C ASN A 368 9.10 -10.16 6.69
N VAL A 369 9.78 -11.28 6.93
CA VAL A 369 9.38 -12.23 7.98
C VAL A 369 9.56 -11.61 9.38
N THR A 370 10.72 -11.06 9.70
CA THR A 370 11.06 -10.57 11.05
C THR A 370 10.08 -9.49 11.53
N GLY A 371 9.78 -8.49 10.69
CA GLY A 371 8.82 -7.45 11.06
C GLY A 371 7.40 -7.98 11.26
N SER A 372 7.02 -9.05 10.56
CA SER A 372 5.74 -9.72 10.73
C SER A 372 5.67 -10.56 12.01
N LEU A 373 6.76 -11.25 12.36
CA LEU A 373 6.88 -11.96 13.64
C LEU A 373 6.79 -11.02 14.84
N TYR A 374 7.29 -9.80 14.69
CA TYR A 374 7.19 -8.76 15.72
C TYR A 374 5.73 -8.38 16.01
N LEU A 375 4.86 -8.36 15.00
CA LEU A 375 3.42 -8.20 15.19
C LEU A 375 2.77 -9.40 15.90
N LEU A 376 3.23 -10.63 15.63
CA LEU A 376 2.73 -11.80 16.35
C LEU A 376 3.10 -11.77 17.84
N GLN A 377 4.30 -11.30 18.19
CA GLN A 377 4.67 -11.04 19.59
C GLN A 377 3.85 -9.90 20.21
N GLU A 378 3.57 -8.82 19.47
CA GLU A 378 2.62 -7.78 19.91
C GLU A 378 1.27 -8.38 20.29
N TYR A 379 0.71 -9.18 19.39
CA TYR A 379 -0.61 -9.76 19.57
C TYR A 379 -0.66 -10.78 20.69
N TYR A 380 0.33 -11.66 20.76
CA TYR A 380 0.42 -12.63 21.83
C TYR A 380 0.51 -11.94 23.19
N ALA A 381 1.32 -10.88 23.31
CA ALA A 381 1.42 -10.12 24.53
C ALA A 381 0.11 -9.41 24.91
N GLN A 382 -0.63 -8.86 23.94
CA GLN A 382 -1.97 -8.30 24.17
C GLN A 382 -2.95 -9.35 24.73
N LYS A 383 -2.84 -10.62 24.29
CA LYS A 383 -3.71 -11.72 24.74
C LYS A 383 -3.25 -12.42 26.01
N ASN A 384 -1.97 -12.31 26.37
CA ASN A 384 -1.37 -13.08 27.46
C ASN A 384 -0.76 -12.15 28.54
N SER A 385 -1.44 -11.07 28.89
CA SER A 385 -1.06 -10.15 29.99
C SER A 385 0.38 -9.62 29.90
N GLY A 386 0.84 -9.32 28.68
CA GLY A 386 2.18 -8.80 28.41
C GLY A 386 3.28 -9.86 28.27
N ALA A 387 2.97 -11.15 28.45
CA ALA A 387 3.93 -12.24 28.25
C ALA A 387 4.25 -12.45 26.77
N PHE A 388 5.46 -12.93 26.47
CA PHE A 388 5.90 -13.24 25.11
C PHE A 388 5.97 -14.75 24.89
N MET A 389 5.92 -15.17 23.63
CA MET A 389 6.19 -16.54 23.24
C MET A 389 7.69 -16.84 23.34
N ARG A 390 8.06 -18.05 23.76
CA ARG A 390 9.42 -18.57 23.55
C ARG A 390 9.77 -18.59 22.06
N SER A 391 11.06 -18.55 21.75
CA SER A 391 11.56 -18.61 20.37
C SER A 391 11.08 -19.88 19.66
N ALA A 392 11.15 -21.02 20.34
CA ALA A 392 10.60 -22.29 19.86
C ALA A 392 9.09 -22.24 19.59
N THR A 393 8.31 -21.52 20.41
CA THR A 393 6.86 -21.38 20.22
C THR A 393 6.55 -20.52 19.00
N LEU A 394 7.24 -19.39 18.83
CA LEU A 394 7.08 -18.54 17.67
C LEU A 394 7.51 -19.25 16.38
N LYS A 395 8.67 -19.93 16.38
CA LYS A 395 9.14 -20.77 15.26
C LYS A 395 8.14 -21.88 14.93
N GLY A 396 7.74 -22.67 15.92
CA GLY A 396 6.77 -23.75 15.74
C GLY A 396 5.39 -23.26 15.27
N LEU A 397 4.92 -22.11 15.77
CA LEU A 397 3.66 -21.50 15.34
C LEU A 397 3.69 -21.14 13.86
N VAL A 398 4.75 -20.47 13.39
CA VAL A 398 4.81 -20.07 11.97
C VAL A 398 5.05 -21.22 11.03
N CYS A 399 5.75 -22.28 11.45
CA CYS A 399 5.86 -23.53 10.69
C CYS A 399 4.53 -24.32 10.66
N GLN A 400 3.79 -24.37 11.78
CA GLN A 400 2.46 -24.99 11.87
C GLN A 400 1.48 -24.33 10.89
N THR A 401 1.47 -22.99 10.86
CA THR A 401 0.44 -22.23 10.15
C THR A 401 0.85 -21.77 8.76
N ALA A 402 2.08 -22.08 8.32
CA ALA A 402 2.58 -21.70 7.01
C ALA A 402 1.64 -22.14 5.88
N PHE A 403 1.60 -21.32 4.82
CA PHE A 403 1.00 -21.74 3.57
C PHE A 403 1.95 -22.73 2.90
N ASP A 404 1.56 -24.01 2.93
CA ASP A 404 2.22 -25.12 2.25
C ASP A 404 2.47 -24.79 0.76
N ALA A 405 3.68 -24.94 0.27
CA ALA A 405 4.11 -24.56 -1.08
C ALA A 405 4.89 -25.70 -1.73
N GLY A 406 4.80 -25.83 -3.06
CA GLY A 406 5.45 -26.96 -3.74
C GLY A 406 4.72 -28.29 -3.50
N ASN A 407 5.46 -29.29 -2.99
CA ASN A 407 4.91 -30.60 -2.66
C ASN A 407 4.01 -30.51 -1.42
N VAL A 408 3.17 -31.52 -1.16
CA VAL A 408 2.39 -31.54 0.09
C VAL A 408 3.33 -31.87 1.25
N GLY A 409 3.32 -31.02 2.28
CA GLY A 409 4.21 -31.16 3.43
C GLY A 409 5.53 -30.40 3.23
N PRO A 410 6.46 -30.49 4.20
CA PRO A 410 7.70 -29.73 4.12
C PRO A 410 8.57 -30.17 2.93
N ASP A 411 9.41 -29.27 2.42
CA ASP A 411 10.44 -29.59 1.43
C ASP A 411 11.70 -28.72 1.61
N TYR A 412 12.81 -29.07 0.95
CA TYR A 412 14.07 -28.32 1.05
C TYR A 412 14.09 -27.03 0.23
N THR A 413 13.00 -26.70 -0.48
CA THR A 413 12.88 -25.48 -1.28
C THR A 413 12.20 -24.36 -0.49
N PHE A 414 11.06 -24.67 0.12
CA PHE A 414 10.18 -23.74 0.82
C PHE A 414 10.18 -23.95 2.34
N GLY A 415 10.82 -25.00 2.84
CA GLY A 415 10.74 -25.38 4.24
C GLY A 415 9.35 -25.89 4.57
N TRP A 416 8.75 -25.32 5.62
CA TRP A 416 7.35 -25.55 5.96
C TRP A 416 6.37 -24.74 5.12
N GLY A 417 6.85 -23.83 4.25
CA GLY A 417 6.02 -23.04 3.34
C GLY A 417 6.26 -21.53 3.42
N VAL A 418 5.31 -20.74 2.94
CA VAL A 418 5.34 -19.27 3.03
C VAL A 418 4.68 -18.84 4.35
N LEU A 419 5.28 -17.86 5.04
CA LEU A 419 4.70 -17.32 6.27
C LEU A 419 3.24 -16.87 6.06
N ASP A 420 2.34 -17.34 6.92
CA ASP A 420 0.94 -16.90 6.97
C ASP A 420 0.63 -16.30 8.34
N VAL A 421 0.77 -14.98 8.43
CA VAL A 421 0.52 -14.23 9.67
C VAL A 421 -0.95 -14.27 10.05
N GLN A 422 -1.86 -14.41 9.07
CA GLN A 422 -3.29 -14.47 9.32
C GLN A 422 -3.63 -15.72 10.14
N LYS A 423 -3.18 -16.90 9.68
CA LYS A 423 -3.42 -18.15 10.38
C LYS A 423 -2.68 -18.22 11.72
N ALA A 424 -1.46 -17.70 11.79
CA ALA A 424 -0.71 -17.61 13.05
C ALA A 424 -1.46 -16.77 14.11
N ALA A 425 -1.93 -15.58 13.74
CA ALA A 425 -2.71 -14.72 14.63
C ALA A 425 -4.08 -15.35 15.00
N GLN A 426 -4.73 -16.04 14.06
CA GLN A 426 -5.95 -16.75 14.36
C GLN A 426 -5.71 -17.89 15.37
N ALA A 427 -4.64 -18.67 15.21
CA ALA A 427 -4.27 -19.70 16.17
C ALA A 427 -3.99 -19.11 17.58
N ILE A 428 -3.36 -17.93 17.68
CA ILE A 428 -3.20 -17.22 18.98
C ILE A 428 -4.57 -16.84 19.56
N THR A 429 -5.50 -16.39 18.72
CA THR A 429 -6.85 -15.99 19.14
C THR A 429 -7.65 -17.17 19.70
N ASP A 430 -7.46 -18.33 19.08
CA ASP A 430 -8.20 -19.56 19.37
C ASP A 430 -7.57 -20.41 20.48
N LYS A 431 -6.44 -19.94 21.06
CA LYS A 431 -5.66 -20.63 22.09
C LYS A 431 -6.54 -21.04 23.27
N GLY A 432 -6.51 -22.32 23.62
CA GLY A 432 -7.26 -22.90 24.74
C GLY A 432 -8.70 -23.30 24.40
N GLY A 433 -9.14 -23.07 23.17
CA GLY A 433 -10.40 -23.54 22.62
C GLY A 433 -10.17 -24.33 21.34
N LYS A 434 -10.12 -23.64 20.20
CA LYS A 434 -9.98 -24.25 18.86
C LYS A 434 -8.54 -24.49 18.42
N SER A 435 -7.57 -24.04 19.21
CA SER A 435 -6.14 -24.32 19.05
C SER A 435 -5.47 -24.58 20.40
N LEU A 436 -4.31 -25.24 20.36
CA LEU A 436 -3.39 -25.36 21.49
C LEU A 436 -2.09 -24.62 21.16
N LEU A 437 -1.61 -23.79 22.09
CA LEU A 437 -0.29 -23.16 22.06
C LEU A 437 0.30 -23.32 23.47
N ASN A 438 0.91 -24.49 23.74
CA ASN A 438 1.36 -24.89 25.07
C ASN A 438 2.88 -24.96 25.13
N GLU A 439 3.48 -24.19 26.05
CA GLU A 439 4.89 -24.33 26.42
C GLU A 439 5.00 -25.29 27.60
N SER A 440 5.79 -26.36 27.47
CA SER A 440 5.94 -27.41 28.48
C SER A 440 7.41 -27.84 28.62
N THR A 441 7.68 -28.84 29.46
CA THR A 441 9.01 -29.42 29.67
C THR A 441 8.88 -30.92 29.82
N LEU A 442 9.72 -31.65 29.09
CA LEU A 442 9.77 -33.11 29.12
C LEU A 442 11.00 -33.54 29.94
N ALA A 443 10.78 -34.36 30.97
CA ALA A 443 11.84 -34.91 31.80
C ALA A 443 12.40 -36.23 31.25
N GLN A 444 13.60 -36.63 31.70
CA GLN A 444 14.19 -37.93 31.34
C GLN A 444 13.21 -39.10 31.60
N GLY A 445 13.00 -39.95 30.59
CA GLY A 445 12.03 -41.06 30.60
C GLY A 445 10.55 -40.67 30.53
N GLN A 446 10.18 -39.38 30.52
CA GLN A 446 8.78 -38.96 30.52
C GLN A 446 8.10 -39.17 29.16
N THR A 447 6.81 -39.57 29.22
CA THR A 447 5.86 -39.53 28.11
C THR A 447 4.73 -38.57 28.48
N GLN A 448 4.38 -37.66 27.58
CA GLN A 448 3.24 -36.76 27.73
C GLN A 448 2.12 -37.19 26.78
N ASN A 449 0.90 -37.36 27.29
CA ASN A 449 -0.29 -37.63 26.49
C ASN A 449 -1.30 -36.49 26.66
N ILE A 450 -1.82 -35.98 25.55
CA ILE A 450 -2.77 -34.87 25.51
C ILE A 450 -3.93 -35.29 24.64
N ASN A 451 -5.12 -35.39 25.23
CA ASN A 451 -6.33 -35.73 24.48
C ASN A 451 -6.90 -34.48 23.82
N VAL A 452 -7.23 -34.58 22.54
CA VAL A 452 -7.87 -33.53 21.76
C VAL A 452 -9.05 -34.10 21.01
N VAL A 453 -10.14 -33.33 20.90
CA VAL A 453 -11.28 -33.69 20.07
C VAL A 453 -11.17 -32.94 18.76
N ALA A 454 -11.22 -33.66 17.64
CA ALA A 454 -11.17 -33.04 16.32
C ALA A 454 -12.44 -32.21 16.08
N SER A 455 -12.27 -30.98 15.61
CA SER A 455 -13.37 -30.03 15.43
C SER A 455 -14.15 -30.19 14.13
N GLY A 456 -13.57 -30.83 13.11
CA GLY A 456 -14.10 -30.81 11.75
C GLY A 456 -13.94 -29.47 11.00
N ASN A 457 -13.47 -28.42 11.69
CA ASN A 457 -13.17 -27.11 11.13
C ASN A 457 -11.73 -27.08 10.59
N GLY A 458 -11.51 -27.82 9.51
CA GLY A 458 -10.20 -28.01 8.87
C GLY A 458 -9.42 -29.23 9.39
N THR A 459 -8.22 -29.41 8.84
CA THR A 459 -7.29 -30.50 9.15
C THR A 459 -6.83 -30.46 10.61
N LEU A 460 -6.78 -31.62 11.27
CA LEU A 460 -6.07 -31.76 12.55
C LEU A 460 -4.56 -31.78 12.30
N VAL A 461 -3.86 -30.76 12.78
CA VAL A 461 -2.40 -30.65 12.66
C VAL A 461 -1.82 -30.40 14.03
N ALA A 462 -0.74 -31.10 14.38
CA ALA A 462 0.00 -30.85 15.61
C ALA A 462 1.51 -30.78 15.34
N THR A 463 2.15 -29.72 15.81
CA THR A 463 3.59 -29.48 15.71
C THR A 463 4.21 -29.37 17.09
N ILE A 464 5.34 -30.04 17.31
CA ILE A 464 6.25 -29.70 18.40
C ILE A 464 7.48 -28.96 17.87
N ALA A 465 7.98 -28.01 18.65
CA ALA A 465 9.23 -27.31 18.37
C ALA A 465 10.00 -27.07 19.68
N TRP A 466 11.31 -27.18 19.63
CA TRP A 466 12.17 -26.96 20.80
C TRP A 466 13.49 -26.30 20.45
N THR A 467 14.05 -25.56 21.41
CA THR A 467 15.39 -24.99 21.33
C THR A 467 16.38 -26.07 21.77
N ASP A 468 17.04 -26.69 20.81
CA ASP A 468 17.90 -27.87 21.02
C ASP A 468 19.33 -27.45 21.46
N PRO A 469 19.99 -28.16 22.40
CA PRO A 469 21.38 -27.87 22.77
C PRO A 469 22.33 -27.90 21.58
N GLN A 470 23.38 -27.10 21.63
CA GLN A 470 24.36 -27.01 20.55
C GLN A 470 25.06 -28.35 20.28
N ALA A 471 25.33 -28.63 19.00
CA ALA A 471 25.99 -29.88 18.59
C ALA A 471 27.52 -29.75 18.52
N THR A 472 28.20 -30.88 18.34
CA THR A 472 29.62 -30.89 17.97
C THR A 472 29.80 -30.53 16.49
N VAL A 473 30.75 -29.66 16.21
CA VAL A 473 31.14 -29.25 14.85
C VAL A 473 31.99 -30.37 14.23
N ALA A 474 31.67 -30.75 12.99
CA ALA A 474 32.47 -31.73 12.26
C ALA A 474 33.82 -31.12 11.82
N ALA A 475 34.81 -31.93 11.44
CA ALA A 475 36.09 -31.39 10.99
C ALA A 475 35.93 -30.50 9.74
N ALA A 476 36.57 -29.33 9.73
CA ALA A 476 36.54 -28.42 8.59
C ALA A 476 37.04 -29.12 7.30
N GLY A 477 36.38 -28.85 6.17
CA GLY A 477 36.66 -29.53 4.90
C GLY A 477 35.91 -30.85 4.71
N THR A 478 35.18 -31.35 5.71
CA THR A 478 34.32 -32.52 5.55
C THR A 478 33.11 -32.13 4.73
N LEU A 479 32.98 -32.72 3.54
CA LEU A 479 31.83 -32.51 2.68
C LEU A 479 30.68 -33.43 3.12
N ASN A 480 29.45 -32.91 3.22
CA ASN A 480 28.25 -33.75 3.31
C ASN A 480 28.21 -34.67 4.56
N ASP A 481 28.59 -34.16 5.75
CA ASP A 481 28.55 -34.95 7.00
C ASP A 481 27.10 -35.28 7.43
N ARG A 482 26.68 -36.53 7.20
CA ARG A 482 25.31 -37.00 7.46
C ARG A 482 25.00 -37.32 8.93
N ALA A 483 25.98 -37.16 9.83
CA ALA A 483 25.78 -37.36 11.27
C ALA A 483 24.79 -36.32 11.82
N PRO A 484 23.64 -36.75 12.39
CA PRO A 484 22.63 -35.83 12.92
C PRO A 484 23.23 -34.79 13.86
N LYS A 485 22.86 -33.51 13.68
CA LYS A 485 23.19 -32.46 14.65
C LYS A 485 22.13 -32.31 15.73
N LEU A 486 21.01 -33.03 15.67
CA LEU A 486 20.01 -33.10 16.74
C LEU A 486 20.62 -33.72 18.01
N ILE A 487 20.41 -33.10 19.17
CA ILE A 487 20.95 -33.58 20.45
C ILE A 487 19.85 -34.21 21.31
N ASN A 488 18.79 -33.46 21.59
CA ASN A 488 17.63 -33.97 22.29
C ASN A 488 16.57 -34.36 21.24
N ASP A 489 16.43 -35.67 21.01
CA ASP A 489 15.48 -36.25 20.06
C ASP A 489 14.10 -36.41 20.74
N LEU A 490 13.18 -35.50 20.41
CA LEU A 490 11.79 -35.49 20.88
C LEU A 490 10.88 -35.95 19.75
N ASP A 491 9.91 -36.80 20.08
CA ASP A 491 8.97 -37.38 19.13
C ASP A 491 7.53 -36.95 19.40
N ILE A 492 6.78 -36.56 18.38
CA ILE A 492 5.32 -36.43 18.42
C ILE A 492 4.64 -37.56 17.63
N ARG A 493 3.51 -38.07 18.15
CA ARG A 493 2.55 -38.93 17.43
C ARG A 493 1.12 -38.49 17.69
N ILE A 494 0.23 -38.72 16.73
CA ILE A 494 -1.23 -38.66 16.95
C ILE A 494 -1.78 -40.09 16.93
N ILE A 495 -2.67 -40.43 17.86
CA ILE A 495 -3.21 -41.78 18.01
C ILE A 495 -4.74 -41.72 18.13
N ASP A 496 -5.45 -42.51 17.34
CA ASP A 496 -6.92 -42.57 17.33
C ASP A 496 -7.51 -43.74 18.16
N GLY A 497 -6.63 -44.57 18.74
CA GLY A 497 -6.94 -45.80 19.47
C GLY A 497 -6.39 -47.05 18.80
N THR A 498 -6.40 -47.11 17.46
CA THR A 498 -5.91 -48.28 16.69
C THR A 498 -4.78 -47.94 15.73
N THR A 499 -4.77 -46.70 15.22
CA THR A 499 -3.78 -46.17 14.28
C THR A 499 -2.88 -45.16 14.97
N THR A 500 -1.58 -45.22 14.67
CA THR A 500 -0.60 -44.21 15.08
C THR A 500 -0.11 -43.46 13.85
N TYR A 501 -0.24 -42.14 13.88
CA TYR A 501 0.18 -41.23 12.81
C TYR A 501 1.53 -40.60 13.17
N SER A 502 2.50 -40.76 12.26
CA SER A 502 3.88 -40.28 12.40
C SER A 502 4.09 -38.89 11.79
N PRO A 503 5.13 -38.16 12.20
CA PRO A 503 5.44 -36.85 11.63
C PRO A 503 5.98 -36.95 10.19
N TRP A 504 6.10 -35.80 9.54
CA TRP A 504 6.77 -35.67 8.24
C TRP A 504 8.28 -35.91 8.34
N VAL A 505 8.85 -36.56 7.32
CA VAL A 505 10.30 -36.74 7.11
C VAL A 505 10.65 -36.52 5.63
N LEU A 506 11.85 -35.99 5.38
CA LEU A 506 12.41 -35.82 4.03
C LEU A 506 13.58 -36.77 3.78
N ASN A 507 13.82 -37.09 2.50
CA ASN A 507 14.96 -37.88 2.08
C ASN A 507 16.05 -36.97 1.51
N PHE A 508 17.10 -36.68 2.27
CA PHE A 508 18.22 -35.84 1.81
C PHE A 508 19.00 -36.43 0.61
N ASN A 509 18.90 -37.75 0.34
CA ASN A 509 19.50 -38.36 -0.85
C ASN A 509 18.65 -38.16 -2.12
N ALA A 510 17.41 -37.68 -1.96
CA ALA A 510 16.50 -37.32 -3.04
C ALA A 510 15.79 -36.00 -2.66
N PRO A 511 16.53 -34.87 -2.65
CA PRO A 511 16.08 -33.63 -2.02
C PRO A 511 14.86 -32.96 -2.68
N ASP A 512 14.49 -33.38 -3.88
CA ASP A 512 13.29 -32.96 -4.61
C ASP A 512 12.08 -33.88 -4.41
N ALA A 513 12.26 -35.04 -3.75
CA ALA A 513 11.18 -35.98 -3.48
C ALA A 513 10.18 -35.42 -2.46
N ALA A 514 8.90 -35.79 -2.62
CA ALA A 514 7.86 -35.41 -1.67
C ALA A 514 8.12 -35.99 -0.27
N ALA A 515 7.71 -35.25 0.76
CA ALA A 515 7.79 -35.71 2.14
C ALA A 515 6.99 -37.00 2.35
N THR A 516 7.51 -37.84 3.24
CA THR A 516 6.85 -39.09 3.66
C THR A 516 6.60 -39.05 5.17
N ARG A 517 5.93 -40.06 5.71
CA ARG A 517 5.69 -40.17 7.16
C ARG A 517 6.68 -41.15 7.76
N GLY A 518 7.29 -40.78 8.88
CA GLY A 518 8.31 -41.59 9.53
C GLY A 518 8.75 -41.04 10.87
N ASP A 519 9.71 -41.72 11.47
CA ASP A 519 10.40 -41.24 12.67
C ASP A 519 11.41 -40.15 12.25
N ASN A 520 11.27 -38.93 12.74
CA ASN A 520 12.22 -37.85 12.43
C ASN A 520 13.32 -37.85 13.49
N ILE A 521 14.57 -37.96 13.05
CA ILE A 521 15.74 -38.03 13.94
C ILE A 521 16.70 -36.84 13.72
N ARG A 522 16.25 -35.80 13.02
CA ARG A 522 17.10 -34.72 12.50
C ARG A 522 16.59 -33.34 12.90
N ASP A 523 15.30 -33.10 12.75
CA ASP A 523 14.72 -31.76 12.92
C ASP A 523 14.27 -31.51 14.37
N ASN A 524 14.47 -30.28 14.85
CA ASN A 524 13.91 -29.80 16.12
C ASN A 524 12.51 -29.17 15.97
N VAL A 525 11.85 -29.48 14.86
CA VAL A 525 10.45 -29.17 14.56
C VAL A 525 9.84 -30.41 13.92
N GLU A 526 8.87 -31.02 14.58
CA GLU A 526 8.12 -32.17 14.03
C GLU A 526 6.64 -31.79 13.86
N GLN A 527 6.02 -32.24 12.76
CA GLN A 527 4.60 -32.02 12.49
C GLN A 527 3.90 -33.31 12.07
N VAL A 528 2.80 -33.63 12.75
CA VAL A 528 1.82 -34.63 12.33
C VAL A 528 0.62 -33.92 11.71
N TYR A 529 0.22 -34.35 10.51
CA TYR A 529 -0.85 -33.71 9.73
C TYR A 529 -1.89 -34.77 9.34
N LEU A 530 -3.14 -34.59 9.76
CA LEU A 530 -4.25 -35.54 9.58
C LEU A 530 -5.42 -34.87 8.84
N ASP A 531 -5.48 -35.08 7.52
CA ASP A 531 -6.48 -34.51 6.60
C ASP A 531 -7.89 -35.07 6.76
N ASN A 532 -8.00 -36.28 7.30
CA ASN A 532 -9.25 -37.01 7.43
C ASN A 532 -9.67 -37.23 8.89
N ALA A 533 -9.32 -36.31 9.78
CA ALA A 533 -9.77 -36.39 11.17
C ALA A 533 -11.31 -36.46 11.22
N ILE A 534 -11.83 -37.37 12.06
CA ILE A 534 -13.27 -37.57 12.22
C ILE A 534 -13.76 -36.50 13.22
N PRO A 535 -14.67 -35.58 12.83
CA PRO A 535 -15.21 -34.59 13.74
C PRO A 535 -15.80 -35.26 14.99
N GLY A 536 -15.54 -34.69 16.17
CA GLY A 536 -15.99 -35.23 17.45
C GLY A 536 -15.25 -36.48 17.94
N HIS A 537 -14.35 -37.06 17.14
CA HIS A 537 -13.50 -38.17 17.61
C HIS A 537 -12.37 -37.64 18.49
N THR A 538 -12.03 -38.40 19.53
CA THR A 538 -10.93 -38.07 20.45
C THR A 538 -9.64 -38.71 19.97
N TYR A 539 -8.62 -37.88 19.76
CA TYR A 539 -7.26 -38.29 19.42
C TYR A 539 -6.32 -38.00 20.60
N THR A 540 -5.30 -38.84 20.78
CA THR A 540 -4.21 -38.60 21.73
C THR A 540 -2.99 -38.06 20.98
N ILE A 541 -2.56 -36.84 21.30
CA ILE A 541 -1.24 -36.33 20.94
C ILE A 541 -0.26 -36.85 22.00
N ARG A 542 0.67 -37.69 21.58
CA ARG A 542 1.72 -38.25 22.44
C ARG A 542 3.06 -37.60 22.12
N ILE A 543 3.77 -37.20 23.16
CA ILE A 543 5.12 -36.63 23.06
C ILE A 543 6.07 -37.45 23.93
N THR A 544 7.14 -37.94 23.33
CA THR A 544 8.19 -38.75 23.97
C THR A 544 9.57 -38.21 23.62
N HIS A 545 10.62 -38.85 24.13
CA HIS A 545 11.99 -38.60 23.69
C HIS A 545 12.80 -39.89 23.64
N LYS A 546 13.90 -39.85 22.90
CA LYS A 546 14.88 -40.93 22.80
C LYS A 546 16.18 -40.57 23.51
N GLY A 547 16.91 -41.59 23.92
CA GLY A 547 18.24 -41.42 24.51
C GLY A 547 18.23 -40.70 25.87
N THR A 548 19.30 -39.96 26.13
CA THR A 548 19.47 -39.16 27.36
C THR A 548 19.36 -37.68 27.00
N LEU A 549 18.40 -36.97 27.61
CA LEU A 549 18.25 -35.54 27.45
C LEU A 549 19.44 -34.82 28.09
N THR A 550 20.14 -34.02 27.28
CA THR A 550 21.18 -33.11 27.77
C THR A 550 20.56 -32.12 28.76
N GLY A 551 21.09 -32.07 29.99
CA GLY A 551 20.51 -31.26 31.08
C GLY A 551 19.37 -31.93 31.86
N GLY A 552 19.01 -33.18 31.53
CA GLY A 552 17.99 -33.99 32.24
C GLY A 552 16.53 -33.66 31.89
N THR A 553 16.29 -32.54 31.22
CA THR A 553 14.96 -32.09 30.75
C THR A 553 15.08 -31.29 29.46
N GLN A 554 14.05 -31.30 28.61
CA GLN A 554 13.96 -30.44 27.42
C GLN A 554 12.64 -29.64 27.42
N PRO A 555 12.69 -28.30 27.47
CA PRO A 555 11.52 -27.47 27.21
C PRO A 555 11.09 -27.56 25.74
N TYR A 556 9.78 -27.66 25.49
CA TYR A 556 9.22 -27.74 24.14
C TYR A 556 7.91 -26.95 24.04
N SER A 557 7.51 -26.65 22.81
CA SER A 557 6.23 -26.01 22.49
C SER A 557 5.36 -26.98 21.71
N LEU A 558 4.09 -27.14 22.07
CA LEU A 558 3.08 -27.85 21.28
C LEU A 558 2.13 -26.82 20.68
N ILE A 559 2.01 -26.84 19.36
CA ILE A 559 1.02 -26.09 18.61
C ILE A 559 0.06 -27.08 17.95
N ALA A 560 -1.25 -26.93 18.13
CA ALA A 560 -2.25 -27.77 17.45
C ALA A 560 -3.44 -26.95 16.96
N THR A 561 -3.93 -27.28 15.75
CA THR A 561 -5.10 -26.66 15.10
C THR A 561 -6.03 -27.75 14.56
N GLY A 562 -7.29 -27.40 14.27
CA GLY A 562 -8.31 -28.40 13.94
C GLY A 562 -8.83 -29.15 15.17
N VAL A 563 -8.48 -28.70 16.37
CA VAL A 563 -8.90 -29.24 17.68
C VAL A 563 -10.03 -28.41 18.28
N GLY A 564 -10.52 -28.79 19.46
CA GLY A 564 -11.52 -28.03 20.21
C GLY A 564 -12.97 -28.36 19.83
N GLY A 565 -13.20 -29.50 19.17
CA GLY A 565 -14.54 -30.05 18.95
C GLY A 565 -15.16 -30.60 20.23
N ALA A 566 -16.40 -31.07 20.13
CA ALA A 566 -17.08 -31.82 21.17
C ALA A 566 -17.33 -33.27 20.71
N ALA A 567 -17.21 -34.22 21.64
CA ALA A 567 -17.53 -35.61 21.35
C ALA A 567 -19.05 -35.77 21.20
N TYR A 568 -19.49 -36.40 20.11
CA TYR A 568 -20.90 -36.65 19.88
C TYR A 568 -21.47 -37.58 20.95
N CYS A 569 -22.75 -37.36 21.29
CA CYS A 569 -23.48 -38.21 22.22
C CYS A 569 -23.54 -39.66 21.72
N THR A 570 -23.64 -40.61 22.65
CA THR A 570 -23.90 -42.02 22.33
C THR A 570 -25.32 -42.21 21.81
N SER A 571 -25.50 -43.12 20.83
CA SER A 571 -26.81 -43.51 20.31
C SER A 571 -26.77 -44.98 19.89
N ALA A 572 -27.51 -45.84 20.60
CA ALA A 572 -27.59 -47.26 20.30
C ALA A 572 -28.82 -47.89 20.98
N PRO A 573 -29.43 -48.94 20.40
CA PRO A 573 -30.46 -49.72 21.07
C PRO A 573 -29.88 -50.58 22.20
N ALA A 574 -30.73 -50.97 23.14
CA ALA A 574 -30.43 -51.96 24.18
C ALA A 574 -30.34 -53.40 23.64
N SER A 575 -30.85 -53.64 22.42
CA SER A 575 -30.80 -54.93 21.73
C SER A 575 -30.58 -54.75 20.24
N SER A 576 -29.71 -55.58 19.65
CA SER A 576 -29.48 -55.65 18.21
C SER A 576 -30.53 -56.50 17.47
N ALA A 577 -31.69 -56.76 18.05
CA ALA A 577 -32.69 -57.62 17.43
C ALA A 577 -33.55 -56.87 16.40
N ASP A 578 -34.09 -57.67 15.47
CA ASP A 578 -35.21 -57.34 14.59
C ASP A 578 -34.93 -56.29 13.51
N SER A 579 -34.92 -54.99 13.80
CA SER A 579 -34.87 -53.95 12.76
C SER A 579 -33.47 -53.43 12.43
N ARG A 580 -33.23 -53.14 11.14
CA ARG A 580 -31.95 -52.62 10.60
C ARG A 580 -32.14 -51.64 9.47
N ILE A 581 -31.10 -50.89 9.13
CA ILE A 581 -31.02 -50.02 7.95
C ILE A 581 -30.33 -50.81 6.83
N ASN A 582 -31.08 -51.17 5.78
CA ASN A 582 -30.57 -51.94 4.64
C ASN A 582 -29.78 -51.10 3.65
N ASN A 583 -30.15 -49.83 3.46
CA ASN A 583 -29.46 -48.96 2.52
C ASN A 583 -29.69 -47.48 2.86
N VAL A 584 -28.64 -46.66 2.67
CA VAL A 584 -28.68 -45.20 2.73
C VAL A 584 -28.14 -44.65 1.42
N THR A 585 -28.93 -43.84 0.71
CA THR A 585 -28.44 -43.04 -0.42
C THR A 585 -28.57 -41.56 -0.12
N LEU A 586 -27.49 -40.80 -0.27
CA LEU A 586 -27.48 -39.34 -0.15
C LEU A 586 -26.31 -38.79 -0.97
N SER A 587 -26.60 -37.89 -1.91
CA SER A 587 -25.57 -37.33 -2.80
C SER A 587 -24.74 -38.44 -3.47
N ASN A 588 -23.44 -38.51 -3.19
CA ASN A 588 -22.51 -39.52 -3.70
C ASN A 588 -22.44 -40.81 -2.86
N ILE A 589 -23.18 -40.92 -1.75
CA ILE A 589 -23.26 -42.14 -0.94
C ILE A 589 -24.37 -43.05 -1.47
N ASN A 590 -24.04 -44.33 -1.64
CA ASN A 590 -24.99 -45.44 -1.74
C ASN A 590 -24.42 -46.62 -0.94
N ASN A 591 -24.75 -46.69 0.35
CA ASN A 591 -24.19 -47.66 1.28
C ASN A 591 -25.18 -48.79 1.57
N THR A 592 -24.76 -50.04 1.38
CA THR A 592 -25.52 -51.25 1.74
C THR A 592 -24.74 -52.05 2.78
N PRO A 593 -25.03 -51.87 4.09
CA PRO A 593 -24.41 -52.61 5.17
C PRO A 593 -24.47 -54.13 5.01
N ALA A 594 -23.46 -54.83 5.53
CA ALA A 594 -23.43 -56.30 5.56
C ALA A 594 -24.69 -56.89 6.22
N ALA A 595 -25.06 -58.13 5.87
CA ALA A 595 -26.24 -58.81 6.42
C ALA A 595 -26.15 -59.01 7.96
N GLY A 596 -27.30 -59.03 8.65
CA GLY A 596 -27.41 -59.10 10.13
C GLY A 596 -27.77 -57.77 10.79
N CYS A 597 -28.25 -57.79 12.04
CA CYS A 597 -28.52 -56.56 12.79
C CYS A 597 -27.36 -56.23 13.74
N THR A 598 -27.09 -54.94 13.86
CA THR A 598 -26.10 -54.36 14.77
C THR A 598 -26.76 -53.26 15.58
N THR A 599 -26.16 -52.86 16.69
CA THR A 599 -26.65 -51.73 17.49
C THR A 599 -26.18 -50.39 16.92
N TYR A 600 -24.91 -50.32 16.54
CA TYR A 600 -24.25 -49.14 16.01
C TYR A 600 -23.28 -49.55 14.90
N SER A 601 -23.28 -48.79 13.80
CA SER A 601 -22.37 -48.99 12.68
C SER A 601 -21.68 -47.66 12.34
N ASP A 602 -20.34 -47.64 12.38
CA ASP A 602 -19.53 -46.49 12.02
C ASP A 602 -19.16 -46.55 10.52
N TYR A 603 -19.71 -45.61 9.75
CA TYR A 603 -19.41 -45.42 8.33
C TYR A 603 -18.82 -44.03 8.06
N THR A 604 -18.12 -43.42 9.03
CA THR A 604 -17.48 -42.11 8.88
C THR A 604 -16.35 -42.08 7.84
N ASN A 605 -15.90 -43.25 7.38
CA ASN A 605 -15.04 -43.39 6.20
C ASN A 605 -15.76 -43.03 4.88
N LEU A 606 -17.09 -43.09 4.84
CA LEU A 606 -17.92 -42.65 3.72
C LEU A 606 -18.33 -41.17 3.92
N VAL A 607 -18.11 -40.35 2.90
CA VAL A 607 -18.34 -38.89 2.96
C VAL A 607 -19.42 -38.46 1.99
N ALA A 608 -20.49 -37.83 2.48
CA ALA A 608 -21.50 -37.20 1.64
C ALA A 608 -21.08 -35.76 1.29
N GLN A 609 -21.10 -35.41 0.01
CA GLN A 609 -20.81 -34.07 -0.48
C GLN A 609 -22.11 -33.28 -0.63
N LEU A 610 -22.32 -32.27 0.23
CA LEU A 610 -23.59 -31.57 0.34
C LEU A 610 -23.43 -30.09 -0.05
N GLU A 611 -24.10 -29.68 -1.13
CA GLU A 611 -24.00 -28.31 -1.64
C GLU A 611 -24.75 -27.31 -0.75
N GLN A 612 -24.04 -26.26 -0.34
CA GLN A 612 -24.53 -25.17 0.51
C GLN A 612 -25.79 -24.51 -0.07
N GLY A 613 -26.81 -24.33 0.78
CA GLY A 613 -28.05 -23.66 0.39
C GLY A 613 -28.93 -24.46 -0.59
N ASN A 614 -28.52 -25.67 -0.98
CA ASN A 614 -29.23 -26.48 -1.95
C ASN A 614 -30.04 -27.61 -1.29
N THR A 615 -31.03 -28.13 -2.02
CA THR A 615 -31.83 -29.29 -1.61
C THR A 615 -31.23 -30.57 -2.17
N GLN A 616 -31.03 -31.59 -1.33
CA GLN A 616 -30.45 -32.88 -1.70
C GLN A 616 -31.47 -34.01 -1.54
N PRO A 617 -31.64 -34.91 -2.54
CA PRO A 617 -32.49 -36.08 -2.39
C PRO A 617 -31.83 -37.13 -1.49
N ILE A 618 -32.64 -37.80 -0.67
CA ILE A 618 -32.24 -38.89 0.23
C ILE A 618 -33.16 -40.09 0.09
N SER A 619 -32.60 -41.29 0.21
CA SER A 619 -33.36 -42.55 0.30
C SER A 619 -32.86 -43.41 1.45
N LEU A 620 -33.78 -43.99 2.21
CA LEU A 620 -33.50 -44.92 3.31
C LEU A 620 -34.30 -46.20 3.08
N THR A 621 -33.63 -47.34 2.98
CA THR A 621 -34.31 -48.64 3.00
C THR A 621 -34.21 -49.23 4.39
N LEU A 622 -35.33 -49.32 5.09
CA LEU A 622 -35.43 -49.92 6.42
C LEU A 622 -35.85 -51.38 6.27
N GLY A 623 -35.21 -52.28 7.02
CA GLY A 623 -35.38 -53.72 6.89
C GLY A 623 -35.51 -54.44 8.22
N THR A 624 -35.33 -55.76 8.18
CA THR A 624 -35.28 -56.64 9.35
C THR A 624 -34.20 -57.71 9.16
N CYS A 625 -33.63 -58.21 10.26
CA CYS A 625 -32.86 -59.46 10.31
C CYS A 625 -33.52 -60.52 11.22
N GLY A 626 -34.72 -60.23 11.74
CA GLY A 626 -35.45 -61.04 12.71
C GLY A 626 -36.95 -60.95 12.48
N ALA A 627 -37.71 -60.69 13.55
CA ALA A 627 -39.15 -60.46 13.43
C ALA A 627 -39.44 -59.07 12.81
N ASN A 628 -40.64 -58.91 12.28
CA ASN A 628 -41.09 -57.66 11.67
C ASN A 628 -41.95 -56.85 12.64
N PHE A 629 -41.56 -55.60 12.84
CA PHE A 629 -42.29 -54.61 13.63
C PHE A 629 -42.34 -53.28 12.90
N ASN A 630 -43.28 -52.43 13.31
CA ASN A 630 -43.32 -51.04 12.85
C ASN A 630 -42.07 -50.29 13.31
N LYS A 631 -41.45 -49.56 12.39
CA LYS A 631 -40.24 -48.80 12.65
C LYS A 631 -40.27 -47.43 11.98
N MET A 632 -39.52 -46.49 12.53
CA MET A 632 -39.31 -45.16 11.97
C MET A 632 -37.82 -44.82 12.02
N ALA A 633 -37.37 -43.95 11.13
CA ALA A 633 -36.01 -43.40 11.17
C ALA A 633 -36.01 -41.86 11.09
N LYS A 634 -34.96 -41.27 11.66
CA LYS A 634 -34.61 -39.86 11.48
C LYS A 634 -33.16 -39.71 11.06
N VAL A 635 -32.90 -38.66 10.30
CA VAL A 635 -31.55 -38.26 9.91
C VAL A 635 -31.25 -36.92 10.55
N PHE A 636 -30.11 -36.82 11.22
CA PHE A 636 -29.59 -35.61 11.83
C PHE A 636 -28.26 -35.25 11.17
N ILE A 637 -28.03 -33.97 10.92
CA ILE A 637 -26.76 -33.46 10.39
C ILE A 637 -26.36 -32.27 11.25
N ASP A 638 -25.19 -32.35 11.89
CA ASP A 638 -24.61 -31.24 12.64
C ASP A 638 -24.16 -30.17 11.63
N TYR A 639 -25.04 -29.21 11.35
CA TYR A 639 -24.81 -28.21 10.31
C TYR A 639 -23.85 -27.11 10.77
N ASN A 640 -23.78 -26.87 12.08
CA ASN A 640 -22.98 -25.79 12.66
C ASN A 640 -21.58 -26.28 13.11
N GLY A 641 -21.35 -27.59 13.13
CA GLY A 641 -20.10 -28.25 13.51
C GLY A 641 -19.77 -28.13 15.00
N ASP A 642 -20.76 -27.97 15.87
CA ASP A 642 -20.54 -27.79 17.31
C ASP A 642 -20.37 -29.11 18.09
N GLY A 643 -20.53 -30.25 17.41
CA GLY A 643 -20.39 -31.60 17.98
C GLY A 643 -21.61 -32.06 18.76
N THR A 644 -22.73 -31.34 18.68
CA THR A 644 -24.03 -31.73 19.21
C THR A 644 -25.04 -31.90 18.09
N PHE A 645 -26.14 -32.63 18.36
CA PHE A 645 -27.26 -32.74 17.44
C PHE A 645 -28.48 -32.08 18.06
N ASP A 646 -28.82 -30.87 17.64
CA ASP A 646 -30.05 -30.21 18.01
C ASP A 646 -31.25 -30.92 17.35
N PRO A 647 -32.21 -31.45 18.13
CA PRO A 647 -33.30 -32.26 17.59
C PRO A 647 -34.30 -31.46 16.73
N VAL A 648 -34.17 -30.13 16.68
CA VAL A 648 -35.03 -29.21 15.91
C VAL A 648 -34.25 -28.60 14.74
N THR A 649 -33.14 -27.92 15.00
CA THR A 649 -32.41 -27.18 13.95
C THR A 649 -31.53 -28.06 13.08
N GLU A 650 -31.23 -29.28 13.52
CA GLU A 650 -30.32 -30.21 12.85
C GLU A 650 -31.00 -31.52 12.43
N LEU A 651 -32.32 -31.59 12.60
CA LEU A 651 -33.14 -32.63 12.00
C LEU A 651 -33.23 -32.42 10.48
N ALA A 652 -32.55 -33.27 9.72
CA ALA A 652 -32.54 -33.21 8.26
C ALA A 652 -33.82 -33.81 7.65
N THR A 653 -34.27 -34.97 8.13
CA THR A 653 -35.54 -35.58 7.69
C THR A 653 -36.06 -36.65 8.66
N THR A 654 -37.34 -37.01 8.51
CA THR A 654 -38.03 -38.06 9.29
C THR A 654 -38.85 -38.95 8.35
N THR A 655 -38.76 -40.27 8.51
CA THR A 655 -39.60 -41.21 7.74
C THR A 655 -41.02 -41.27 8.29
N GLY A 656 -41.97 -41.76 7.49
CA GLY A 656 -43.21 -42.32 8.03
C GLY A 656 -42.98 -43.64 8.78
N VAL A 657 -44.05 -44.24 9.31
CA VAL A 657 -44.01 -45.60 9.89
C VAL A 657 -43.87 -46.63 8.77
N ILE A 658 -42.87 -47.52 8.87
CA ILE A 658 -42.63 -48.63 7.94
C ILE A 658 -42.87 -49.95 8.68
N ALA A 659 -43.85 -50.75 8.23
CA ALA A 659 -44.32 -51.95 8.95
C ALA A 659 -43.47 -53.22 8.73
N ALA A 660 -42.64 -53.26 7.70
CA ALA A 660 -41.82 -54.41 7.32
C ALA A 660 -40.48 -53.93 6.73
N THR A 661 -40.08 -54.43 5.57
CA THR A 661 -39.01 -53.83 4.76
C THR A 661 -39.63 -52.81 3.81
N GLY A 662 -39.07 -51.61 3.73
CA GLY A 662 -39.58 -50.56 2.87
C GLY A 662 -38.59 -49.43 2.66
N THR A 663 -38.79 -48.67 1.58
CA THR A 663 -37.92 -47.56 1.20
C THR A 663 -38.65 -46.23 1.37
N PHE A 664 -38.03 -45.31 2.09
CA PHE A 664 -38.43 -43.91 2.18
C PHE A 664 -37.59 -43.09 1.19
N THR A 665 -38.24 -42.20 0.44
CA THR A 665 -37.58 -41.16 -0.36
C THR A 665 -38.01 -39.79 0.12
N GLY A 666 -37.07 -38.86 0.20
CA GLY A 666 -37.31 -37.50 0.65
C GLY A 666 -36.25 -36.52 0.18
N ASN A 667 -36.32 -35.30 0.68
CA ASN A 667 -35.36 -34.23 0.41
C ASN A 667 -34.84 -33.66 1.74
N ILE A 668 -33.58 -33.26 1.77
CA ILE A 668 -32.96 -32.50 2.87
C ILE A 668 -32.54 -31.13 2.35
N ASN A 669 -32.75 -30.08 3.14
CA ASN A 669 -32.30 -28.72 2.79
C ASN A 669 -31.00 -28.43 3.51
N ILE A 670 -29.95 -28.11 2.75
CA ILE A 670 -28.66 -27.73 3.32
C ILE A 670 -28.70 -26.24 3.64
N PRO A 671 -28.49 -25.81 4.89
CA PRO A 671 -28.50 -24.40 5.24
C PRO A 671 -27.44 -23.62 4.47
N ALA A 672 -27.70 -22.36 4.12
CA ALA A 672 -26.68 -21.47 3.56
C ALA A 672 -25.58 -21.12 4.58
N SER A 673 -25.79 -21.39 5.88
CA SER A 673 -24.83 -21.12 6.96
C SER A 673 -23.72 -22.17 7.10
N VAL A 674 -23.83 -23.34 6.44
CA VAL A 674 -22.77 -24.36 6.51
C VAL A 674 -21.48 -23.82 5.91
N ILE A 675 -20.34 -24.36 6.37
CA ILE A 675 -19.01 -23.89 5.96
C ILE A 675 -18.45 -24.81 4.86
N PRO A 676 -18.34 -24.37 3.60
CA PRO A 676 -17.75 -25.21 2.56
C PRO A 676 -16.32 -25.63 2.91
N GLY A 677 -16.01 -26.91 2.71
CA GLY A 677 -14.73 -27.53 3.07
C GLY A 677 -14.69 -28.14 4.47
N ASN A 678 -15.56 -27.72 5.39
CA ASN A 678 -15.63 -28.33 6.73
C ASN A 678 -16.26 -29.72 6.66
N TYR A 679 -15.82 -30.55 7.59
CA TYR A 679 -16.40 -31.86 7.86
C TYR A 679 -17.31 -31.78 9.08
N SER A 680 -18.42 -32.50 9.03
CA SER A 680 -19.30 -32.74 10.17
C SER A 680 -19.82 -34.17 10.15
N LEU A 681 -20.72 -34.51 11.08
CA LEU A 681 -21.32 -35.83 11.21
C LEU A 681 -22.79 -35.82 10.75
N MET A 682 -23.18 -36.88 10.03
CA MET A 682 -24.58 -37.25 9.80
C MET A 682 -24.89 -38.53 10.56
N ARG A 683 -26.01 -38.53 11.28
CA ARG A 683 -26.51 -39.68 12.03
C ARG A 683 -27.86 -40.13 11.52
N VAL A 684 -28.01 -41.42 11.25
CA VAL A 684 -29.29 -42.07 10.94
C VAL A 684 -29.69 -42.95 12.12
N VAL A 685 -30.81 -42.63 12.77
CA VAL A 685 -31.34 -43.40 13.91
C VAL A 685 -32.63 -44.08 13.49
N LEU A 686 -32.65 -45.41 13.53
CA LEU A 686 -33.84 -46.23 13.36
C LEU A 686 -34.29 -46.77 14.71
N VAL A 687 -35.59 -46.66 15.00
CA VAL A 687 -36.22 -47.20 16.21
C VAL A 687 -37.48 -47.99 15.84
N GLU A 688 -37.70 -49.12 16.51
CA GLU A 688 -38.98 -49.84 16.46
C GLU A 688 -40.06 -49.08 17.24
N THR A 689 -40.82 -48.26 16.52
CA THR A 689 -41.81 -47.36 17.11
C THR A 689 -42.85 -46.93 16.08
N ASN A 690 -43.99 -46.44 16.58
CA ASN A 690 -45.01 -45.71 15.80
C ASN A 690 -44.95 -44.19 16.04
N SER A 691 -44.02 -43.72 16.88
CA SER A 691 -43.93 -42.31 17.30
C SER A 691 -42.61 -41.70 16.86
N ALA A 692 -42.67 -40.67 16.02
CA ALA A 692 -41.49 -39.90 15.61
C ALA A 692 -40.77 -39.26 16.80
N ALA A 693 -41.49 -38.93 17.89
CA ALA A 693 -40.90 -38.35 19.09
C ALA A 693 -39.97 -39.33 19.84
N ALA A 694 -40.13 -40.64 19.65
CA ALA A 694 -39.27 -41.65 20.24
C ALA A 694 -37.92 -41.80 19.51
N VAL A 695 -37.77 -41.20 18.32
CA VAL A 695 -36.51 -41.18 17.58
C VAL A 695 -35.77 -39.88 17.90
N THR A 696 -34.72 -40.00 18.71
CA THR A 696 -33.82 -38.91 19.12
C THR A 696 -32.40 -39.18 18.61
N PRO A 697 -31.55 -38.15 18.42
CA PRO A 697 -30.19 -38.35 17.91
C PRO A 697 -29.23 -38.97 18.95
N CYS A 698 -29.63 -38.96 20.22
CA CYS A 698 -28.84 -39.39 21.37
C CYS A 698 -29.67 -40.32 22.27
N GLY A 699 -28.97 -41.18 23.01
CA GLY A 699 -29.52 -42.02 24.08
C GLY A 699 -29.67 -43.50 23.73
N THR A 700 -30.34 -44.23 24.63
CA THR A 700 -30.62 -45.66 24.46
C THR A 700 -32.10 -45.89 24.18
N TYR A 701 -32.41 -46.72 23.19
CA TYR A 701 -33.77 -47.12 22.83
C TYR A 701 -33.90 -48.65 22.80
N ALA A 702 -35.10 -49.22 22.67
CA ALA A 702 -35.29 -50.66 22.87
C ALA A 702 -34.62 -51.52 21.78
N LYS A 703 -34.97 -51.28 20.51
CA LYS A 703 -34.53 -52.04 19.32
C LYS A 703 -34.45 -51.12 18.10
N GLY A 704 -33.54 -51.44 17.18
CA GLY A 704 -33.29 -50.69 15.96
C GLY A 704 -31.79 -50.62 15.63
N GLU A 705 -31.34 -49.53 15.02
CA GLU A 705 -29.93 -49.35 14.63
C GLU A 705 -29.57 -47.85 14.55
N THR A 706 -28.35 -47.48 14.93
CA THR A 706 -27.78 -46.17 14.63
C THR A 706 -26.63 -46.31 13.63
N GLN A 707 -26.56 -45.45 12.63
CA GLN A 707 -25.44 -45.36 11.70
C GLN A 707 -24.91 -43.94 11.60
N ASP A 708 -23.59 -43.78 11.68
CA ASP A 708 -22.92 -42.50 11.53
C ASP A 708 -22.12 -42.45 10.22
N TYR A 709 -22.20 -41.31 9.54
CA TYR A 709 -21.53 -41.01 8.28
C TYR A 709 -20.85 -39.65 8.38
N ARG A 710 -19.83 -39.41 7.57
CA ARG A 710 -19.22 -38.08 7.50
C ARG A 710 -19.90 -37.24 6.42
N VAL A 711 -20.05 -35.95 6.65
CA VAL A 711 -20.49 -34.99 5.64
C VAL A 711 -19.41 -33.97 5.37
N GLN A 712 -19.31 -33.53 4.12
CA GLN A 712 -18.50 -32.40 3.70
C GLN A 712 -19.40 -31.43 2.95
N PHE A 713 -19.36 -30.16 3.35
CA PHE A 713 -20.13 -29.14 2.67
C PHE A 713 -19.36 -28.59 1.46
N THR A 714 -20.03 -28.40 0.33
CA THR A 714 -19.47 -27.84 -0.90
C THR A 714 -20.11 -26.49 -1.22
N LYS A 715 -19.41 -25.66 -2.01
CA LYS A 715 -19.90 -24.33 -2.40
C LYS A 715 -21.14 -24.43 -3.29
N ALA A 716 -22.06 -23.47 -3.16
CA ALA A 716 -23.20 -23.32 -4.06
C ALA A 716 -22.76 -23.19 -5.54
N SER A 717 -23.57 -23.69 -6.46
CA SER A 717 -23.31 -23.63 -7.90
C SER A 717 -23.62 -22.27 -8.51
N ARG A 718 -24.69 -21.60 -8.06
CA ARG A 718 -25.11 -20.30 -8.57
C ARG A 718 -25.18 -19.29 -7.44
N ASP A 719 -24.20 -18.40 -7.37
CA ASP A 719 -24.13 -17.37 -6.33
C ASP A 719 -23.37 -16.15 -6.89
N VAL A 720 -24.00 -14.97 -6.94
CA VAL A 720 -23.41 -13.73 -7.45
C VAL A 720 -23.74 -12.53 -6.58
N GLY A 721 -22.68 -11.82 -6.17
CA GLY A 721 -22.80 -10.66 -5.31
C GLY A 721 -22.17 -9.38 -5.87
N ALA A 722 -22.45 -8.27 -5.21
CA ALA A 722 -21.75 -7.00 -5.43
C ALA A 722 -20.69 -6.82 -4.32
N ILE A 723 -19.44 -6.51 -4.68
CA ILE A 723 -18.30 -6.43 -3.75
C ILE A 723 -17.70 -5.03 -3.61
N ALA A 724 -18.00 -4.13 -4.55
CA ALA A 724 -17.67 -2.71 -4.42
C ALA A 724 -18.68 -1.85 -5.17
N VAL A 725 -18.86 -0.63 -4.71
CA VAL A 725 -19.62 0.41 -5.42
C VAL A 725 -18.89 1.74 -5.28
N THR A 726 -18.64 2.40 -6.41
CA THR A 726 -17.91 3.66 -6.47
C THR A 726 -18.59 4.64 -7.41
N ASN A 727 -18.40 5.92 -7.16
CA ASN A 727 -18.77 6.97 -8.10
C ASN A 727 -17.54 7.40 -8.91
N ASN A 728 -17.68 7.48 -10.23
CA ASN A 728 -16.62 7.97 -11.11
C ASN A 728 -16.64 9.50 -11.13
N VAL A 729 -15.89 10.15 -10.23
CA VAL A 729 -15.73 11.62 -10.19
C VAL A 729 -14.40 12.02 -10.81
N ALA A 730 -14.47 12.62 -11.98
CA ALA A 730 -13.31 13.09 -12.76
C ALA A 730 -12.46 14.18 -12.07
N ASN A 731 -13.01 14.89 -11.06
CA ASN A 731 -12.44 16.13 -10.51
C ASN A 731 -12.15 16.08 -9.01
N GLY A 732 -11.82 14.93 -8.41
CA GLY A 732 -11.45 14.87 -6.98
C GLY A 732 -12.63 15.07 -6.03
N ASN A 733 -13.71 14.30 -6.23
CA ASN A 733 -14.94 14.32 -5.42
C ASN A 733 -15.64 15.69 -5.35
N CYS A 734 -15.70 16.43 -6.46
CA CYS A 734 -16.44 17.68 -6.51
C CYS A 734 -17.88 17.49 -6.99
N ALA A 735 -18.74 18.43 -6.59
CA ALA A 735 -20.14 18.44 -6.97
C ALA A 735 -20.31 18.44 -8.49
N GLY A 736 -21.22 17.62 -8.99
CA GLY A 736 -21.47 17.45 -10.42
C GLY A 736 -22.15 16.13 -10.79
N VAL A 737 -22.41 15.96 -12.07
CA VAL A 737 -23.00 14.73 -12.65
C VAL A 737 -21.95 13.62 -12.70
N SER A 738 -22.28 12.42 -12.22
CA SER A 738 -21.38 11.25 -12.26
C SER A 738 -22.12 9.93 -12.48
N ASN A 739 -21.42 8.94 -13.04
CA ASN A 739 -21.88 7.56 -13.17
C ASN A 739 -21.43 6.72 -11.96
N ILE A 740 -22.12 5.61 -11.74
CA ILE A 740 -21.77 4.61 -10.73
C ILE A 740 -21.12 3.39 -11.38
N SER A 741 -20.08 2.87 -10.74
CA SER A 741 -19.49 1.57 -11.05
C SER A 741 -19.77 0.59 -9.91
N VAL A 742 -20.22 -0.62 -10.24
CA VAL A 742 -20.43 -1.72 -9.29
C VAL A 742 -19.50 -2.87 -9.68
N ARG A 743 -18.68 -3.34 -8.73
CA ARG A 743 -17.90 -4.55 -8.94
C ARG A 743 -18.73 -5.77 -8.56
N LEU A 744 -19.00 -6.62 -9.53
CA LEU A 744 -19.73 -7.88 -9.36
C LEU A 744 -18.76 -9.04 -9.15
N LYS A 745 -19.17 -10.09 -8.44
CA LYS A 745 -18.40 -11.32 -8.23
C LYS A 745 -19.29 -12.55 -8.26
N ASN A 746 -18.88 -13.58 -8.98
CA ASN A 746 -19.49 -14.91 -8.89
C ASN A 746 -18.85 -15.72 -7.76
N PHE A 747 -19.58 -15.96 -6.68
CA PHE A 747 -19.17 -16.78 -5.54
C PHE A 747 -19.48 -18.27 -5.74
N GLY A 748 -20.35 -18.61 -6.69
CA GLY A 748 -20.74 -19.97 -7.02
C GLY A 748 -19.74 -20.69 -7.93
N SER A 749 -19.88 -22.02 -8.03
CA SER A 749 -18.99 -22.87 -8.82
C SER A 749 -19.33 -22.95 -10.32
N ALA A 750 -20.54 -22.54 -10.74
CA ALA A 750 -20.94 -22.49 -12.15
C ALA A 750 -20.79 -21.09 -12.74
N SER A 751 -20.62 -20.96 -14.06
CA SER A 751 -20.60 -19.67 -14.75
C SER A 751 -21.98 -19.00 -14.77
N ILE A 752 -22.04 -17.69 -14.53
CA ILE A 752 -23.28 -16.91 -14.38
C ILE A 752 -23.26 -15.70 -15.33
N SER A 753 -24.38 -15.42 -16.00
CA SER A 753 -24.59 -14.24 -16.83
C SER A 753 -25.98 -13.65 -16.59
N ASN A 754 -26.27 -12.49 -17.20
CA ASN A 754 -27.55 -11.79 -17.07
C ASN A 754 -27.89 -11.44 -15.61
N ILE A 755 -26.99 -10.72 -14.95
CA ILE A 755 -27.06 -10.42 -13.52
C ILE A 755 -27.76 -9.06 -13.34
N PRO A 756 -28.98 -9.01 -12.76
CA PRO A 756 -29.65 -7.74 -12.52
C PRO A 756 -28.98 -7.00 -11.35
N VAL A 757 -28.68 -5.72 -11.53
CA VAL A 757 -28.01 -4.87 -10.54
C VAL A 757 -28.84 -3.63 -10.24
N THR A 758 -28.98 -3.29 -8.97
CA THR A 758 -29.67 -2.08 -8.49
C THR A 758 -28.74 -1.28 -7.59
N VAL A 759 -28.60 0.03 -7.83
CA VAL A 759 -27.86 0.94 -6.96
C VAL A 759 -28.81 1.99 -6.39
N THR A 760 -28.82 2.15 -5.07
CA THR A 760 -29.51 3.25 -4.37
C THR A 760 -28.49 4.24 -3.82
N ILE A 761 -28.70 5.53 -4.10
CA ILE A 761 -27.80 6.64 -3.78
C ILE A 761 -28.54 7.57 -2.82
N THR A 762 -28.15 7.59 -1.56
CA THR A 762 -28.86 8.31 -0.49
C THR A 762 -28.01 9.46 0.05
N PRO A 763 -28.47 10.72 -0.03
CA PRO A 763 -27.72 11.85 0.51
C PRO A 763 -27.92 12.00 2.03
N SER A 764 -26.84 12.38 2.73
CA SER A 764 -26.83 12.60 4.19
C SER A 764 -27.60 13.85 4.65
N ASN A 765 -27.92 14.77 3.73
CA ASN A 765 -28.63 16.02 4.03
C ASN A 765 -30.16 15.88 4.03
N GLY A 766 -30.70 14.67 3.94
CA GLY A 766 -32.14 14.41 3.91
C GLY A 766 -32.80 14.62 2.54
N GLY A 767 -32.04 14.81 1.46
CA GLY A 767 -32.57 14.83 0.09
C GLY A 767 -33.12 13.47 -0.38
N ALA A 768 -33.89 13.47 -1.48
CA ALA A 768 -34.45 12.25 -2.05
C ALA A 768 -33.34 11.30 -2.58
N ALA A 769 -33.47 10.00 -2.31
CA ALA A 769 -32.56 9.00 -2.84
C ALA A 769 -32.77 8.80 -4.35
N THR A 770 -31.69 8.49 -5.07
CA THR A 770 -31.73 8.12 -6.50
C THR A 770 -31.49 6.63 -6.66
N THR A 771 -32.30 5.94 -7.47
CA THR A 771 -32.12 4.50 -7.74
C THR A 771 -31.84 4.28 -9.22
N LEU A 772 -30.79 3.50 -9.51
CA LEU A 772 -30.40 3.07 -10.84
C LEU A 772 -30.51 1.55 -10.93
N THR A 773 -31.12 1.01 -11.99
CA THR A 773 -31.26 -0.43 -12.20
C THR A 773 -30.86 -0.79 -13.62
N GLU A 774 -29.97 -1.78 -13.75
CA GLU A 774 -29.47 -2.25 -15.04
C GLU A 774 -29.02 -3.71 -14.96
N THR A 775 -29.03 -4.45 -16.07
CA THR A 775 -28.60 -5.85 -16.12
C THR A 775 -27.20 -5.95 -16.71
N TYR A 776 -26.29 -6.55 -15.97
CA TYR A 776 -24.98 -6.94 -16.48
C TYR A 776 -25.12 -8.16 -17.41
N THR A 777 -24.75 -8.00 -18.67
CA THR A 777 -24.90 -9.02 -19.73
C THR A 777 -23.63 -9.85 -19.97
N GLY A 778 -22.53 -9.51 -19.31
CA GLY A 778 -21.30 -10.32 -19.37
C GLY A 778 -21.45 -11.67 -18.66
N THR A 779 -20.42 -12.51 -18.76
CA THR A 779 -20.38 -13.83 -18.12
C THR A 779 -19.27 -13.88 -17.07
N LEU A 780 -19.65 -14.16 -15.83
CA LEU A 780 -18.75 -14.37 -14.70
C LEU A 780 -18.58 -15.89 -14.48
N THR A 781 -17.40 -16.43 -14.75
CA THR A 781 -17.04 -17.81 -14.36
C THR A 781 -16.83 -17.91 -12.84
N GLU A 782 -16.68 -19.10 -12.26
CA GLU A 782 -16.39 -19.27 -10.82
C GLU A 782 -15.29 -18.28 -10.36
N GLN A 783 -15.59 -17.50 -9.31
CA GLN A 783 -14.71 -16.51 -8.69
C GLN A 783 -14.30 -15.33 -9.59
N ALA A 784 -14.88 -15.19 -10.79
CA ALA A 784 -14.66 -14.05 -11.64
C ALA A 784 -15.34 -12.80 -11.10
N GLU A 785 -14.69 -11.66 -11.31
CA GLU A 785 -15.18 -10.32 -10.97
C GLU A 785 -15.23 -9.46 -12.23
N ASP A 786 -16.15 -8.49 -12.29
CA ASP A 786 -16.17 -7.48 -13.34
C ASP A 786 -16.69 -6.12 -12.82
N ASP A 787 -16.19 -5.03 -13.38
CA ASP A 787 -16.64 -3.67 -13.06
C ASP A 787 -17.76 -3.26 -14.01
N PHE A 788 -18.99 -3.23 -13.49
CA PHE A 788 -20.17 -2.83 -14.22
C PHE A 788 -20.47 -1.34 -14.00
N ILE A 789 -20.16 -0.52 -15.01
CA ILE A 789 -20.52 0.91 -15.01
C ILE A 789 -21.95 1.06 -15.50
N LEU A 790 -22.82 1.59 -14.65
CA LEU A 790 -24.21 1.86 -15.01
C LEU A 790 -24.28 3.06 -15.95
N ASN A 791 -25.16 2.96 -16.94
CA ASN A 791 -25.43 4.05 -17.89
C ASN A 791 -26.15 5.24 -17.21
N GLY A 792 -26.87 4.99 -16.11
CA GLY A 792 -27.52 6.03 -15.31
C GLY A 792 -26.52 6.97 -14.61
N THR A 793 -26.93 8.23 -14.41
CA THR A 793 -26.13 9.26 -13.74
C THR A 793 -26.86 9.85 -12.54
N PHE A 794 -26.11 10.44 -11.61
CA PHE A 794 -26.66 11.26 -10.53
C PHE A 794 -25.87 12.56 -10.36
N THR A 795 -26.56 13.61 -9.92
CA THR A 795 -25.96 14.93 -9.65
C THR A 795 -25.67 15.08 -8.17
N SER A 796 -24.40 15.30 -7.84
CA SER A 796 -23.92 15.44 -6.47
C SER A 796 -23.83 16.91 -6.04
N VAL A 797 -24.02 17.18 -4.73
CA VAL A 797 -23.98 18.52 -4.13
C VAL A 797 -22.75 18.67 -3.24
N ALA A 798 -22.11 19.85 -3.27
CA ALA A 798 -20.89 20.13 -2.50
C ALA A 798 -21.14 20.05 -0.99
N GLY A 799 -20.19 19.45 -0.25
CA GLY A 799 -20.29 19.26 1.20
C GLY A 799 -21.26 18.16 1.65
N VAL A 800 -21.91 17.44 0.72
CA VAL A 800 -22.84 16.36 1.05
C VAL A 800 -22.12 15.02 0.97
N THR A 801 -22.36 14.16 1.97
CA THR A 801 -21.96 12.74 1.91
C THR A 801 -23.09 11.91 1.30
N TYR A 802 -22.77 11.02 0.37
CA TYR A 802 -23.71 10.09 -0.25
C TYR A 802 -23.38 8.66 0.15
N THR A 803 -24.40 7.89 0.54
CA THR A 803 -24.31 6.44 0.74
C THR A 803 -24.77 5.75 -0.54
N LEU A 804 -23.89 4.95 -1.13
CA LEU A 804 -24.14 4.16 -2.34
C LEU A 804 -24.37 2.71 -1.90
N THR A 805 -25.51 2.13 -2.23
CA THR A 805 -25.84 0.73 -1.93
C THR A 805 -26.14 -0.01 -3.22
N ALA A 806 -25.26 -0.92 -3.63
CA ALA A 806 -25.44 -1.76 -4.81
C ALA A 806 -25.92 -3.16 -4.40
N THR A 807 -26.86 -3.73 -5.15
CA THR A 807 -27.47 -5.04 -4.91
C THR A 807 -27.55 -5.86 -6.22
N THR A 808 -27.17 -7.13 -6.19
CA THR A 808 -27.45 -8.13 -7.24
C THR A 808 -28.76 -8.86 -6.96
N ASN A 809 -29.54 -9.14 -8.00
CA ASN A 809 -30.85 -9.80 -7.87
C ASN A 809 -30.96 -11.05 -8.76
N LEU A 810 -29.94 -11.91 -8.75
CA LEU A 810 -29.94 -13.14 -9.54
C LEU A 810 -30.97 -14.15 -9.01
N THR A 811 -31.78 -14.73 -9.90
CA THR A 811 -32.75 -15.77 -9.54
C THR A 811 -32.08 -17.08 -9.14
N ASN A 812 -32.55 -17.72 -8.07
CA ASN A 812 -32.02 -18.96 -7.48
C ASN A 812 -30.55 -18.84 -7.05
N ASP A 813 -30.19 -17.67 -6.55
CA ASP A 813 -29.00 -17.49 -5.74
C ASP A 813 -29.32 -17.87 -4.28
N PRO A 814 -28.80 -19.00 -3.75
CA PRO A 814 -29.14 -19.46 -2.42
C PRO A 814 -28.36 -18.72 -1.32
N VAL A 815 -27.38 -17.86 -1.66
CA VAL A 815 -26.51 -17.17 -0.69
C VAL A 815 -26.68 -15.65 -0.80
N THR A 816 -27.86 -15.16 -0.40
CA THR A 816 -28.23 -13.75 -0.56
C THR A 816 -27.40 -12.75 0.27
N ALA A 817 -26.60 -13.23 1.23
CA ALA A 817 -25.81 -12.39 2.13
C ALA A 817 -24.72 -11.57 1.43
N ASN A 818 -24.26 -12.01 0.25
CA ASN A 818 -23.22 -11.31 -0.52
C ASN A 818 -23.81 -10.44 -1.65
N ASN A 819 -25.14 -10.39 -1.78
CA ASN A 819 -25.79 -9.68 -2.88
C ASN A 819 -25.63 -8.17 -2.79
N GLN A 820 -25.33 -7.62 -1.61
CA GLN A 820 -25.33 -6.18 -1.37
C GLN A 820 -24.00 -5.65 -0.83
N VAL A 821 -23.54 -4.52 -1.37
CA VAL A 821 -22.40 -3.73 -0.85
C VAL A 821 -22.79 -2.28 -0.69
N THR A 822 -22.24 -1.64 0.36
CA THR A 822 -22.42 -0.21 0.60
C THR A 822 -21.07 0.51 0.64
N SER A 823 -21.03 1.72 0.08
CA SER A 823 -19.89 2.64 0.14
C SER A 823 -20.40 4.05 0.46
N SER A 824 -19.51 4.91 0.94
CA SER A 824 -19.82 6.33 1.18
C SER A 824 -18.85 7.21 0.40
N VAL A 825 -19.38 8.25 -0.24
CA VAL A 825 -18.58 9.28 -0.90
C VAL A 825 -18.89 10.65 -0.33
N VAL A 826 -17.84 11.36 0.09
CA VAL A 826 -17.91 12.75 0.55
C VAL A 826 -17.61 13.65 -0.63
N ILE A 827 -18.53 14.55 -0.94
CA ILE A 827 -18.31 15.57 -1.97
C ILE A 827 -17.66 16.78 -1.31
N GLY A 828 -16.48 17.17 -1.79
CA GLY A 828 -15.69 18.27 -1.24
C GLY A 828 -16.44 19.60 -1.23
N SER A 829 -16.16 20.41 -0.22
CA SER A 829 -16.60 21.81 -0.16
C SER A 829 -15.87 22.65 -1.21
N ILE A 830 -16.49 23.74 -1.65
CA ILE A 830 -15.87 24.71 -2.56
C ILE A 830 -14.81 25.51 -1.79
N PRO A 831 -13.53 25.50 -2.20
CA PRO A 831 -12.49 26.23 -1.49
C PRO A 831 -12.52 27.73 -1.81
N VAL A 832 -11.99 28.54 -0.89
CA VAL A 832 -11.90 30.00 -1.00
C VAL A 832 -10.49 30.44 -0.63
N ALA A 833 -9.86 31.27 -1.48
CA ALA A 833 -8.55 31.86 -1.18
C ALA A 833 -8.68 32.90 -0.07
N THR A 834 -7.68 33.00 0.81
CA THR A 834 -7.64 33.96 1.92
C THR A 834 -6.25 34.59 2.03
N ASN A 835 -6.13 35.69 2.79
CA ASN A 835 -4.85 36.39 3.00
C ASN A 835 -4.11 36.76 1.70
N VAL A 836 -4.86 37.11 0.66
CA VAL A 836 -4.29 37.37 -0.67
C VAL A 836 -3.68 38.78 -0.71
N THR A 837 -2.38 38.86 -1.00
CA THR A 837 -1.59 40.09 -1.00
C THR A 837 -0.69 40.18 -2.23
N ALA A 838 -0.38 41.40 -2.66
CA ALA A 838 0.54 41.68 -3.75
C ALA A 838 1.40 42.92 -3.43
N SER A 839 2.69 42.88 -3.78
CA SER A 839 3.63 44.00 -3.56
C SER A 839 4.67 44.07 -4.67
N TYR A 840 5.18 45.27 -4.97
CA TYR A 840 6.25 45.46 -5.96
C TYR A 840 7.63 45.48 -5.29
N CYS A 841 8.55 44.66 -5.80
CA CYS A 841 9.93 44.56 -5.35
C CYS A 841 10.84 45.45 -6.21
N ASP A 842 11.39 46.51 -5.63
CA ASP A 842 12.26 47.47 -6.34
C ASP A 842 13.66 46.92 -6.59
N ASP A 843 14.16 46.05 -5.71
CA ASP A 843 15.47 45.40 -5.80
C ASP A 843 15.53 44.37 -6.95
N THR A 844 14.48 43.57 -7.11
CA THR A 844 14.38 42.47 -8.08
C THR A 844 13.56 42.83 -9.32
N LYS A 845 12.86 43.97 -9.30
CA LYS A 845 11.97 44.46 -10.37
C LYS A 845 10.84 43.47 -10.72
N GLN A 846 10.27 42.82 -9.70
CA GLN A 846 9.19 41.83 -9.82
C GLN A 846 8.04 42.12 -8.85
N TYR A 847 6.86 41.55 -9.08
CA TYR A 847 5.74 41.55 -8.13
C TYR A 847 5.77 40.27 -7.29
N ALA A 848 5.76 40.41 -5.97
CA ALA A 848 5.58 39.32 -5.04
C ALA A 848 4.08 39.11 -4.76
N LEU A 849 3.63 37.86 -4.86
CA LEU A 849 2.24 37.44 -4.67
C LEU A 849 2.18 36.41 -3.56
N ALA A 850 1.30 36.61 -2.57
CA ALA A 850 1.12 35.70 -1.46
C ALA A 850 -0.36 35.45 -1.15
N GLY A 851 -0.75 34.22 -0.84
CA GLY A 851 -2.13 33.86 -0.48
C GLY A 851 -2.25 32.46 0.09
N GLU A 852 -3.34 32.22 0.81
CA GLU A 852 -3.61 30.96 1.53
C GLU A 852 -4.91 30.29 1.06
N GLY A 853 -5.04 28.99 1.33
CA GLY A 853 -6.23 28.21 1.07
C GLY A 853 -5.95 26.73 0.81
N GLU A 854 -7.03 25.93 0.79
CA GLU A 854 -7.01 24.50 0.53
C GLU A 854 -6.92 24.21 -0.98
N GLY A 855 -5.78 23.67 -1.42
CA GLY A 855 -5.51 23.33 -2.81
C GLY A 855 -4.41 24.16 -3.47
N GLN A 856 -4.35 24.12 -4.79
CA GLN A 856 -3.37 24.81 -5.61
C GLN A 856 -3.84 26.23 -5.94
N LEU A 857 -3.05 27.24 -5.57
CA LEU A 857 -3.32 28.64 -5.88
C LEU A 857 -2.81 29.00 -7.29
N PHE A 858 -3.66 29.68 -8.05
CA PHE A 858 -3.39 30.24 -9.37
C PHE A 858 -3.63 31.75 -9.36
N TRP A 859 -2.74 32.50 -10.01
CA TRP A 859 -2.78 33.96 -10.05
C TRP A 859 -3.11 34.46 -11.44
N TYR A 860 -3.94 35.50 -11.52
CA TYR A 860 -4.48 36.05 -12.76
C TYR A 860 -4.46 37.59 -12.75
N THR A 861 -4.52 38.20 -13.93
CA THR A 861 -4.74 39.65 -14.08
C THR A 861 -6.22 40.02 -14.26
N THR A 862 -7.10 39.03 -14.40
CA THR A 862 -8.55 39.22 -14.60
C THR A 862 -9.37 38.47 -13.55
N PRO A 863 -10.55 39.01 -13.15
CA PRO A 863 -11.43 38.37 -12.17
C PRO A 863 -12.03 37.04 -12.67
N THR A 864 -12.15 36.87 -13.99
CA THR A 864 -12.67 35.66 -14.64
C THR A 864 -11.88 35.37 -15.93
N GLY A 865 -11.79 34.10 -16.31
CA GLY A 865 -11.12 33.67 -17.55
C GLY A 865 -9.60 33.89 -17.55
N GLY A 866 -8.97 33.82 -18.73
CA GLY A 866 -7.53 34.00 -18.88
C GLY A 866 -6.68 32.82 -18.39
N VAL A 867 -5.40 32.85 -18.75
CA VAL A 867 -4.39 31.87 -18.31
C VAL A 867 -3.70 32.39 -17.04
N PRO A 868 -3.40 31.52 -16.05
CA PRO A 868 -2.63 31.94 -14.88
C PRO A 868 -1.28 32.54 -15.25
N ILE A 869 -0.93 33.65 -14.61
CA ILE A 869 0.37 34.32 -14.76
C ILE A 869 1.42 33.76 -13.79
N ALA A 870 0.99 33.10 -12.72
CA ALA A 870 1.84 32.44 -11.74
C ALA A 870 1.04 31.38 -10.97
N THR A 871 1.75 30.44 -10.34
CA THR A 871 1.17 29.39 -9.49
C THR A 871 1.90 29.34 -8.15
N GLY A 872 1.19 28.91 -7.10
CA GLY A 872 1.73 28.72 -5.76
C GLY A 872 1.28 29.76 -4.75
N LYS A 873 1.41 29.40 -3.46
CA LYS A 873 1.03 30.24 -2.32
C LYS A 873 1.90 31.48 -2.18
N ASN A 874 3.21 31.34 -2.39
CA ASN A 874 4.19 32.43 -2.43
C ASN A 874 4.93 32.35 -3.76
N THR A 875 4.79 33.38 -4.60
CA THR A 875 5.35 33.36 -5.97
C THR A 875 5.68 34.76 -6.46
N PHE A 876 6.42 34.84 -7.57
CA PHE A 876 6.83 36.11 -8.19
C PHE A 876 6.38 36.17 -9.65
N THR A 877 6.07 37.37 -10.12
CA THR A 877 5.76 37.61 -11.54
C THR A 877 6.33 38.94 -12.03
N GLN A 878 6.70 39.00 -13.30
CA GLN A 878 7.04 40.26 -13.98
C GLN A 878 5.84 40.88 -14.71
N VAL A 879 4.72 40.15 -14.79
CA VAL A 879 3.50 40.64 -15.45
C VAL A 879 2.91 41.76 -14.63
N LYS A 880 2.71 42.93 -15.25
CA LYS A 880 2.08 44.08 -14.59
C LYS A 880 0.60 43.79 -14.29
N PRO A 881 0.08 44.21 -13.13
CA PRO A 881 -1.34 44.09 -12.81
C PRO A 881 -2.19 44.97 -13.73
N VAL A 882 -3.46 44.61 -13.90
CA VAL A 882 -4.47 45.48 -14.53
C VAL A 882 -5.19 46.24 -13.42
N ASN A 883 -5.32 47.57 -13.55
CA ASN A 883 -5.90 48.43 -12.52
C ASN A 883 -5.28 48.21 -11.12
N ASN A 884 -3.96 48.01 -11.07
CA ASN A 884 -3.21 47.77 -9.84
C ASN A 884 -3.65 46.55 -9.02
N THR A 885 -4.35 45.58 -9.62
CA THR A 885 -4.91 44.41 -8.92
C THR A 885 -4.59 43.09 -9.65
N PHE A 886 -4.21 42.06 -8.89
CA PHE A 886 -4.17 40.66 -9.30
C PHE A 886 -5.36 39.90 -8.71
N TYR A 887 -5.61 38.68 -9.17
CA TYR A 887 -6.69 37.83 -8.67
C TYR A 887 -6.16 36.43 -8.37
N ALA A 888 -6.48 35.87 -7.20
CA ALA A 888 -6.08 34.53 -6.80
C ALA A 888 -7.29 33.57 -6.77
N GLY A 889 -7.17 32.43 -7.45
CA GLY A 889 -8.15 31.34 -7.43
C GLY A 889 -7.52 30.04 -6.94
N LEU A 890 -8.33 29.17 -6.34
CA LEU A 890 -7.91 27.84 -5.88
C LEU A 890 -8.46 26.78 -6.84
N ASN A 891 -7.58 25.92 -7.34
CA ASN A 891 -7.91 24.82 -8.26
C ASN A 891 -8.76 25.24 -9.48
N ASP A 892 -8.75 26.52 -9.86
CA ASP A 892 -9.65 27.08 -10.88
C ASP A 892 -8.98 27.16 -12.26
N PHE A 893 -7.80 26.53 -12.41
CA PHE A 893 -7.18 26.36 -13.71
C PHE A 893 -7.98 25.40 -14.59
N SER A 894 -8.28 25.85 -15.81
CA SER A 894 -8.91 25.04 -16.83
C SER A 894 -8.58 25.55 -18.22
N ALA A 895 -8.11 24.68 -19.10
CA ALA A 895 -7.71 25.04 -20.46
C ALA A 895 -7.89 23.88 -21.44
N ASN A 896 -8.06 24.21 -22.72
CA ASN A 896 -7.91 23.26 -23.82
C ASN A 896 -6.47 23.37 -24.35
N ILE A 897 -5.78 22.24 -24.47
CA ILE A 897 -4.37 22.14 -24.84
C ILE A 897 -4.24 21.32 -26.13
N GLY A 898 -3.30 21.74 -27.00
CA GLY A 898 -3.01 21.07 -28.25
C GLY A 898 -3.92 21.53 -29.41
N PRO A 899 -3.68 21.02 -30.63
CA PRO A 899 -4.48 21.31 -31.82
C PRO A 899 -5.93 20.86 -31.63
N ALA A 900 -6.87 21.62 -32.18
CA ALA A 900 -8.30 21.35 -32.00
C ALA A 900 -8.77 20.08 -32.73
N ALA A 901 -8.16 19.77 -33.88
CA ALA A 901 -8.49 18.62 -34.71
C ALA A 901 -7.26 18.13 -35.49
N LYS A 902 -7.35 16.93 -36.07
CA LYS A 902 -6.28 16.40 -36.93
C LYS A 902 -6.05 17.20 -38.22
N SER A 903 -7.06 17.93 -38.70
CA SER A 903 -6.99 18.81 -39.87
C SER A 903 -6.08 20.04 -39.70
N ASN A 904 -5.59 20.29 -38.47
CA ASN A 904 -4.52 21.27 -38.24
C ASN A 904 -3.17 20.85 -38.86
N PHE A 905 -3.05 19.60 -39.32
CA PHE A 905 -1.84 19.04 -39.95
C PHE A 905 -2.19 18.47 -41.33
N SER A 906 -1.17 18.30 -42.20
CA SER A 906 -1.40 18.02 -43.62
C SER A 906 -1.53 16.53 -43.96
N SER A 907 -1.08 15.61 -43.10
CA SER A 907 -1.23 14.16 -43.29
C SER A 907 -1.08 13.36 -41.99
N GLY A 908 -1.55 12.11 -42.00
CA GLY A 908 -1.38 11.14 -40.92
C GLY A 908 -1.81 9.71 -41.28
N SER A 909 -1.85 8.85 -40.28
CA SER A 909 -2.35 7.47 -40.43
C SER A 909 -2.95 6.95 -39.11
N TYR A 910 -3.72 5.88 -39.19
CA TYR A 910 -4.18 5.11 -38.03
C TYR A 910 -3.30 3.89 -37.82
N GLY A 911 -3.03 3.54 -36.56
CA GLY A 911 -2.27 2.35 -36.23
C GLY A 911 -2.12 2.16 -34.72
N GLN A 912 -1.24 1.23 -34.38
CA GLN A 912 -0.79 1.00 -33.01
C GLN A 912 0.63 1.55 -32.89
N TYR A 913 0.82 2.63 -32.14
CA TYR A 913 2.12 3.26 -32.01
C TYR A 913 2.64 3.20 -30.57
N SER A 914 3.93 2.91 -30.43
CA SER A 914 4.61 2.78 -29.14
C SER A 914 5.23 4.08 -28.62
N GLN A 915 5.15 5.17 -29.40
CA GLN A 915 5.73 6.45 -28.99
C GLN A 915 4.90 7.12 -27.90
N ALA A 916 5.58 7.64 -26.88
CA ALA A 916 4.97 8.36 -25.78
C ALA A 916 4.87 9.86 -26.07
N VAL A 917 3.79 10.49 -25.62
CA VAL A 917 3.61 11.94 -25.62
C VAL A 917 4.36 12.53 -24.44
N ARG A 918 5.20 13.56 -24.65
CA ARG A 918 5.92 14.24 -23.58
C ARG A 918 5.16 15.48 -23.15
N VAL A 919 4.94 15.64 -21.85
CA VAL A 919 4.22 16.77 -21.28
C VAL A 919 4.98 17.36 -20.09
N ASN A 920 4.76 18.64 -19.81
CA ASN A 920 5.28 19.33 -18.64
C ASN A 920 4.12 20.06 -17.95
N THR A 921 4.09 20.03 -16.62
CA THR A 921 3.15 20.83 -15.83
C THR A 921 3.88 21.58 -14.72
N LYS A 922 3.42 22.79 -14.38
CA LYS A 922 3.92 23.60 -13.24
C LYS A 922 3.04 23.50 -12.00
N ALA A 923 1.97 22.72 -12.07
CA ALA A 923 1.01 22.54 -10.99
C ALA A 923 0.36 21.15 -11.06
N PRO A 924 -0.25 20.65 -9.97
CA PRO A 924 -1.09 19.45 -10.02
C PRO A 924 -2.27 19.65 -10.98
N VAL A 925 -2.43 18.76 -11.97
CA VAL A 925 -3.50 18.85 -12.98
C VAL A 925 -4.08 17.47 -13.31
N ILE A 926 -5.24 17.46 -13.94
CA ILE A 926 -5.92 16.29 -14.49
C ILE A 926 -6.13 16.53 -15.98
N ILE A 927 -5.66 15.61 -16.82
CA ILE A 927 -6.08 15.52 -18.21
C ILE A 927 -7.46 14.86 -18.21
N GLN A 928 -8.49 15.69 -18.20
CA GLN A 928 -9.88 15.26 -18.02
C GLN A 928 -10.38 14.52 -19.26
N SER A 929 -10.12 15.05 -20.45
CA SER A 929 -10.57 14.43 -21.71
C SER A 929 -9.70 14.82 -22.89
N ALA A 930 -9.80 14.07 -23.98
CA ALA A 930 -9.23 14.44 -25.27
C ALA A 930 -10.10 13.89 -26.40
N ARG A 931 -10.07 14.57 -27.55
CA ARG A 931 -10.60 14.05 -28.80
C ARG A 931 -9.61 13.03 -29.37
N LEU A 932 -10.07 11.79 -29.52
CA LEU A 932 -9.33 10.69 -30.13
C LEU A 932 -9.98 10.32 -31.47
N TYR A 933 -9.16 9.94 -32.44
CA TYR A 933 -9.60 9.44 -33.74
C TYR A 933 -9.24 7.95 -33.83
N VAL A 934 -10.23 7.11 -34.07
CA VAL A 934 -10.16 5.66 -33.88
C VAL A 934 -10.46 4.95 -35.19
N GLY A 935 -9.48 4.19 -35.70
CA GLY A 935 -9.61 3.49 -36.99
C GLY A 935 -10.31 2.13 -36.88
N ASN A 936 -10.08 1.43 -35.77
CA ASN A 936 -10.68 0.14 -35.41
C ASN A 936 -11.10 0.17 -33.94
N PRO A 937 -12.31 -0.33 -33.58
CA PRO A 937 -12.70 -0.41 -32.18
C PRO A 937 -11.80 -1.37 -31.41
N GLY A 938 -11.79 -1.23 -30.08
CA GLY A 938 -11.06 -2.11 -29.19
C GLY A 938 -10.75 -1.42 -27.87
N ARG A 939 -9.64 -1.77 -27.22
CA ARG A 939 -9.26 -1.18 -25.93
C ARG A 939 -7.92 -0.47 -26.01
N VAL A 940 -7.84 0.75 -25.49
CA VAL A 940 -6.61 1.54 -25.40
C VAL A 940 -6.34 1.91 -23.94
N ARG A 941 -5.13 1.61 -23.47
CA ARG A 941 -4.64 2.01 -22.14
C ARG A 941 -3.65 3.16 -22.29
N PHE A 942 -3.91 4.26 -21.59
CA PHE A 942 -3.01 5.40 -21.45
C PHE A 942 -2.33 5.36 -20.08
N THR A 943 -1.01 5.48 -20.05
CA THR A 943 -0.21 5.46 -18.82
C THR A 943 0.61 6.74 -18.71
N VAL A 944 0.39 7.52 -17.65
CA VAL A 944 1.24 8.67 -17.29
C VAL A 944 2.42 8.18 -16.47
N THR A 945 3.63 8.59 -16.85
CA THR A 945 4.88 8.26 -16.18
C THR A 945 5.65 9.55 -15.88
N ASP A 946 6.16 9.76 -14.68
CA ASP A 946 6.94 10.95 -14.36
C ASP A 946 8.40 10.89 -14.85
N SER A 947 9.20 11.93 -14.56
CA SER A 947 10.60 12.02 -14.96
C SER A 947 11.50 10.95 -14.35
N ASN A 948 11.07 10.30 -13.28
CA ASN A 948 11.79 9.22 -12.61
C ASN A 948 11.43 7.85 -13.19
N GLY A 949 10.52 7.80 -14.17
CA GLY A 949 10.02 6.55 -14.74
C GLY A 949 8.91 5.91 -13.92
N GLU A 950 8.35 6.59 -12.92
CA GLU A 950 7.26 6.07 -12.07
C GLU A 950 5.90 6.22 -12.78
N GLU A 951 5.09 5.16 -12.79
CA GLU A 951 3.70 5.22 -13.26
C GLU A 951 2.83 5.99 -12.25
N VAL A 952 2.24 7.09 -12.70
CA VAL A 952 1.53 8.07 -11.87
C VAL A 952 0.03 7.85 -11.92
N THR A 953 -0.53 7.72 -13.13
CA THR A 953 -1.95 7.44 -13.36
C THR A 953 -2.13 6.61 -14.62
N VAL A 954 -3.13 5.75 -14.63
CA VAL A 954 -3.51 4.93 -15.78
C VAL A 954 -5.00 5.05 -16.04
N THR A 955 -5.37 5.16 -17.31
CA THR A 955 -6.76 5.04 -17.75
C THR A 955 -6.87 4.07 -18.92
N THR A 956 -7.86 3.18 -18.87
CA THR A 956 -8.17 2.25 -19.96
C THR A 956 -9.54 2.56 -20.52
N LEU A 957 -9.61 2.74 -21.85
CA LEU A 957 -10.83 3.08 -22.57
C LEU A 957 -11.19 1.98 -23.57
N ASN A 958 -12.45 1.58 -23.59
CA ASN A 958 -13.03 0.90 -24.74
C ASN A 958 -13.38 1.97 -25.77
N VAL A 959 -12.67 1.95 -26.89
CA VAL A 959 -12.82 2.92 -27.97
C VAL A 959 -13.66 2.33 -29.09
N THR A 960 -14.61 3.11 -29.59
CA THR A 960 -15.39 2.80 -30.80
C THR A 960 -14.73 3.46 -32.00
N ALA A 961 -14.79 2.82 -33.17
CA ALA A 961 -14.28 3.43 -34.40
C ALA A 961 -15.04 4.73 -34.72
N THR A 962 -14.29 5.77 -35.05
CA THR A 962 -14.82 7.08 -35.50
C THR A 962 -14.63 7.26 -37.01
N ARG A 963 -13.69 6.52 -37.59
CA ARG A 963 -13.52 6.33 -39.03
C ARG A 963 -14.64 5.49 -39.64
N SER A 964 -15.05 5.80 -40.87
CA SER A 964 -16.00 4.97 -41.64
C SER A 964 -15.47 4.61 -43.03
N PRO A 965 -15.39 3.30 -43.38
CA PRO A 965 -15.67 2.14 -42.54
C PRO A 965 -14.57 1.90 -41.49
N ALA A 966 -14.88 1.18 -40.42
CA ALA A 966 -13.87 0.69 -39.47
C ALA A 966 -12.99 -0.38 -40.16
N ALA A 967 -11.68 -0.40 -39.87
CA ALA A 967 -10.76 -1.38 -40.45
C ALA A 967 -9.58 -1.69 -39.52
N THR A 968 -9.20 -2.96 -39.43
CA THR A 968 -8.10 -3.46 -38.59
C THR A 968 -6.72 -3.09 -39.16
N GLY A 969 -5.70 -3.02 -38.30
CA GLY A 969 -4.32 -2.74 -38.72
C GLY A 969 -4.06 -1.28 -39.15
N THR A 970 -2.94 -1.04 -39.81
CA THR A 970 -2.54 0.31 -40.23
C THR A 970 -3.42 0.82 -41.38
N GLN A 971 -3.97 2.02 -41.25
CA GLN A 971 -4.87 2.63 -42.25
C GLN A 971 -4.40 4.02 -42.66
N ASN A 972 -4.66 4.39 -43.93
CA ASN A 972 -4.47 5.76 -44.41
C ASN A 972 -5.42 6.74 -43.70
N ASP A 973 -5.07 8.03 -43.75
CA ASP A 973 -5.94 9.08 -43.25
C ASP A 973 -7.33 9.03 -43.90
N ASP A 974 -8.35 9.33 -43.09
CA ASP A 974 -9.72 9.61 -43.53
C ASP A 974 -10.01 11.08 -43.20
N PRO A 975 -9.92 12.00 -44.17
CA PRO A 975 -10.14 13.43 -43.94
C PRO A 975 -11.53 13.77 -43.36
N THR A 976 -12.49 12.85 -43.43
CA THR A 976 -13.86 13.05 -42.94
C THR A 976 -14.10 12.58 -41.50
N ASP A 977 -13.16 11.82 -40.91
CA ASP A 977 -13.28 11.36 -39.52
C ASP A 977 -13.22 12.56 -38.56
N ALA A 978 -14.31 12.76 -37.81
CA ALA A 978 -14.47 13.84 -36.85
C ALA A 978 -13.90 13.51 -35.45
N GLY A 979 -13.57 12.24 -35.17
CA GLY A 979 -13.13 11.77 -33.86
C GLY A 979 -14.22 11.84 -32.80
N SER A 980 -13.91 11.37 -31.59
CA SER A 980 -14.81 11.40 -30.43
C SER A 980 -14.07 11.82 -29.18
N VAL A 981 -14.76 12.51 -28.27
CA VAL A 981 -14.19 12.95 -27.00
C VAL A 981 -14.30 11.80 -26.00
N TYR A 982 -13.17 11.42 -25.42
CA TYR A 982 -13.10 10.40 -24.38
C TYR A 982 -12.64 11.03 -23.06
N ASN A 983 -13.30 10.65 -21.97
CA ASN A 983 -12.86 11.02 -20.62
C ASN A 983 -11.63 10.19 -20.25
N LEU A 984 -10.52 10.87 -19.97
CA LEU A 984 -9.24 10.27 -19.64
C LEU A 984 -8.95 10.30 -18.15
N ASN A 985 -9.28 11.38 -17.44
CA ASN A 985 -9.01 11.55 -16.00
C ASN A 985 -7.58 11.18 -15.57
N LEU A 986 -6.57 11.46 -16.40
CA LEU A 986 -5.19 11.14 -16.08
C LEU A 986 -4.61 12.22 -15.15
N VAL A 987 -4.26 11.85 -13.92
CA VAL A 987 -3.75 12.78 -12.90
C VAL A 987 -2.24 12.95 -13.03
N LEU A 988 -1.78 14.20 -12.98
CA LEU A 988 -0.38 14.60 -12.85
C LEU A 988 -0.27 15.38 -11.53
N PRO A 989 0.15 14.74 -10.43
CA PRO A 989 -0.09 15.22 -9.07
C PRO A 989 0.91 16.29 -8.61
N ARG A 990 2.00 16.52 -9.35
CA ARG A 990 3.04 17.50 -9.01
C ARG A 990 3.58 18.20 -10.25
N ALA A 991 4.18 19.38 -10.05
CA ALA A 991 4.96 20.02 -11.09
C ALA A 991 6.09 19.10 -11.57
N GLY A 992 6.32 19.01 -12.88
CA GLY A 992 7.34 18.13 -13.44
C GLY A 992 7.11 17.77 -14.91
N ASN A 993 8.05 16.97 -15.43
CA ASN A 993 7.95 16.38 -16.76
C ASN A 993 7.33 14.99 -16.66
N TYR A 994 6.47 14.66 -17.61
CA TYR A 994 5.81 13.36 -17.70
C TYR A 994 5.80 12.85 -19.14
N THR A 995 5.62 11.55 -19.28
CA THR A 995 5.33 10.88 -20.55
C THR A 995 3.99 10.17 -20.47
N ILE A 996 3.26 10.13 -21.58
CA ILE A 996 1.99 9.42 -21.69
C ILE A 996 2.16 8.35 -22.78
N SER A 997 2.22 7.09 -22.36
CA SER A 997 2.36 5.94 -23.26
C SER A 997 1.02 5.27 -23.53
N THR A 998 0.91 4.60 -24.67
CA THR A 998 -0.31 3.89 -25.10
C THR A 998 -0.05 2.41 -25.31
N ALA A 999 -0.96 1.57 -24.80
CA ALA A 999 -1.03 0.14 -25.12
C ALA A 999 -2.39 -0.20 -25.72
N TYR A 1000 -2.39 -1.08 -26.73
CA TYR A 1000 -3.57 -1.43 -27.50
C TYR A 1000 -3.95 -2.89 -27.23
N ALA A 1001 -5.24 -3.17 -27.18
CA ALA A 1001 -5.81 -4.52 -27.13
C ALA A 1001 -7.04 -4.59 -28.03
N ASN A 1002 -7.44 -5.82 -28.39
CA ASN A 1002 -8.59 -6.10 -29.25
C ASN A 1002 -8.52 -5.39 -30.61
N GLY A 1003 -7.31 -5.21 -31.15
CA GLY A 1003 -7.10 -4.61 -32.46
C GLY A 1003 -7.35 -3.09 -32.55
N ALA A 1004 -7.52 -2.38 -31.42
CA ALA A 1004 -7.73 -0.93 -31.43
C ALA A 1004 -6.62 -0.20 -32.19
N THR A 1005 -6.98 0.85 -32.93
CA THR A 1005 -6.02 1.74 -33.61
C THR A 1005 -6.38 3.20 -33.38
N LEU A 1006 -5.36 4.03 -33.19
CA LEU A 1006 -5.50 5.48 -33.02
C LEU A 1006 -4.80 6.23 -34.16
N TYR A 1007 -5.23 7.46 -34.41
CA TYR A 1007 -4.60 8.33 -35.41
C TYR A 1007 -3.35 9.05 -34.90
N ARG A 1008 -2.34 9.18 -35.77
CA ARG A 1008 -1.14 10.01 -35.57
C ARG A 1008 -0.87 10.85 -36.82
N SER A 1009 -0.70 12.17 -36.66
CA SER A 1009 -0.23 13.05 -37.73
C SER A 1009 1.27 12.87 -37.98
N ASN A 1010 1.67 12.86 -39.25
CA ASN A 1010 3.05 12.68 -39.70
C ASN A 1010 3.49 13.67 -40.80
N GLY A 1011 2.69 14.69 -41.11
CA GLY A 1011 3.05 15.73 -42.08
C GLY A 1011 2.50 17.09 -41.66
N GLY A 1012 3.27 18.15 -41.89
CA GLY A 1012 2.89 19.53 -41.56
C GLY A 1012 2.88 19.87 -40.07
N VAL A 1013 3.47 19.02 -39.21
CA VAL A 1013 3.51 19.26 -37.76
C VAL A 1013 4.46 20.41 -37.44
N THR A 1014 3.90 21.53 -36.99
CA THR A 1014 4.62 22.71 -36.50
C THR A 1014 3.95 23.20 -35.21
N GLY A 1015 4.71 23.79 -34.27
CA GLY A 1015 4.14 24.43 -33.07
C GLY A 1015 4.46 23.83 -31.70
N TYR A 1016 5.36 22.84 -31.57
CA TYR A 1016 5.85 22.44 -30.24
C TYR A 1016 6.66 23.57 -29.55
N PRO A 1017 6.52 23.76 -28.23
CA PRO A 1017 5.57 23.08 -27.34
C PRO A 1017 4.14 23.62 -27.48
N PHE A 1018 3.14 22.74 -27.46
CA PHE A 1018 1.72 23.13 -27.49
C PHE A 1018 1.18 23.31 -26.08
N GLY A 1019 0.70 24.50 -25.71
CA GLY A 1019 0.04 24.72 -24.42
C GLY A 1019 0.26 26.11 -23.87
N ASN A 1020 0.22 26.23 -22.55
CA ASN A 1020 0.37 27.49 -21.82
C ASN A 1020 1.37 27.32 -20.66
N ASP A 1021 1.63 28.36 -19.87
CA ASP A 1021 2.66 28.30 -18.83
C ASP A 1021 2.37 27.33 -17.68
N VAL A 1022 1.14 26.84 -17.54
CA VAL A 1022 0.78 25.82 -16.55
C VAL A 1022 1.01 24.42 -17.09
N PHE A 1023 0.57 24.13 -18.32
CA PHE A 1023 0.69 22.81 -18.92
C PHE A 1023 1.05 22.89 -20.41
N LYS A 1024 2.03 22.09 -20.84
CA LYS A 1024 2.50 22.02 -22.23
C LYS A 1024 2.71 20.58 -22.67
N ILE A 1025 2.32 20.27 -23.91
CA ILE A 1025 2.82 19.11 -24.66
C ILE A 1025 4.16 19.53 -25.26
N THR A 1026 5.24 19.00 -24.72
CA THR A 1026 6.62 19.42 -25.06
C THR A 1026 7.18 18.68 -26.27
N GLY A 1027 6.63 17.50 -26.59
CA GLY A 1027 7.08 16.69 -27.71
C GLY A 1027 6.51 15.27 -27.68
N ASN A 1028 7.23 14.34 -28.30
CA ASN A 1028 6.96 12.91 -28.25
C ASN A 1028 8.29 12.14 -28.33
N SER A 1029 8.24 10.81 -28.22
CA SER A 1029 9.41 9.94 -28.27
C SER A 1029 9.70 9.35 -29.66
N ALA A 1030 9.23 9.95 -30.75
CA ALA A 1030 9.52 9.45 -32.10
C ALA A 1030 10.99 9.68 -32.48
N THR A 1031 11.56 8.68 -33.14
CA THR A 1031 12.90 8.68 -33.74
C THR A 1031 12.80 8.30 -35.21
N LEU A 1032 13.72 8.77 -36.06
CA LEU A 1032 13.79 8.34 -37.46
C LEU A 1032 14.54 7.01 -37.55
N ALA A 1033 13.96 6.02 -38.23
CA ALA A 1033 14.62 4.73 -38.43
C ALA A 1033 15.93 4.86 -39.22
N SER A 1034 16.01 5.83 -40.14
CA SER A 1034 17.21 6.17 -40.92
C SER A 1034 18.29 6.89 -40.10
N ASN A 1035 17.93 7.50 -38.98
CA ASN A 1035 18.86 8.17 -38.07
C ASN A 1035 18.29 8.19 -36.63
N PRO A 1036 18.49 7.12 -35.85
CA PRO A 1036 17.98 7.02 -34.49
C PRO A 1036 18.52 8.09 -33.53
N SER A 1037 19.62 8.75 -33.90
CA SER A 1037 20.28 9.81 -33.13
C SER A 1037 19.71 11.21 -33.41
N ASP A 1038 18.78 11.36 -34.36
CA ASP A 1038 18.15 12.64 -34.66
C ASP A 1038 17.26 13.11 -33.50
N THR A 1039 17.78 14.04 -32.72
CA THR A 1039 17.07 14.66 -31.57
C THR A 1039 15.89 15.54 -31.97
N THR A 1040 15.69 15.79 -33.28
CA THR A 1040 14.62 16.64 -33.81
C THR A 1040 13.46 15.85 -34.45
N ALA A 1041 13.61 14.53 -34.60
CA ALA A 1041 12.63 13.64 -35.24
C ALA A 1041 11.20 13.78 -34.70
N TYR A 1042 11.05 14.01 -33.40
CA TYR A 1042 9.75 14.20 -32.74
C TYR A 1042 8.92 15.35 -33.32
N ARG A 1043 9.55 16.34 -33.96
CA ARG A 1043 8.89 17.51 -34.56
C ARG A 1043 8.03 17.15 -35.77
N GLY A 1044 8.30 16.03 -36.43
CA GLY A 1044 7.51 15.56 -37.58
C GLY A 1044 6.20 14.87 -37.22
N PHE A 1045 5.92 14.62 -35.94
CA PHE A 1045 4.80 13.79 -35.50
C PHE A 1045 3.96 14.43 -34.39
N TYR A 1046 2.65 14.18 -34.39
CA TYR A 1046 1.74 14.52 -33.31
C TYR A 1046 0.85 13.32 -32.96
N TYR A 1047 0.80 12.96 -31.68
CA TYR A 1047 0.23 11.71 -31.20
C TYR A 1047 -1.04 11.94 -30.36
N PHE A 1048 -2.14 11.35 -30.84
CA PHE A 1048 -3.43 11.04 -30.20
C PHE A 1048 -4.29 12.15 -29.63
N PHE A 1049 -3.74 13.07 -28.85
CA PHE A 1049 -4.53 13.96 -28.00
C PHE A 1049 -4.85 15.29 -28.71
N TYR A 1050 -6.04 15.38 -29.30
CA TYR A 1050 -6.56 16.62 -29.89
C TYR A 1050 -7.54 17.30 -28.93
N ASN A 1051 -7.52 18.62 -28.89
CA ASN A 1051 -8.39 19.44 -28.02
C ASN A 1051 -8.45 18.92 -26.57
N MET A 1052 -7.29 18.71 -25.95
CA MET A 1052 -7.17 18.07 -24.65
C MET A 1052 -7.65 19.01 -23.54
N ARG A 1053 -8.66 18.60 -22.77
CA ARG A 1053 -9.16 19.36 -21.63
C ARG A 1053 -8.29 19.07 -20.41
N VAL A 1054 -7.55 20.08 -19.94
CA VAL A 1054 -6.72 20.00 -18.73
C VAL A 1054 -7.31 20.91 -17.66
N VAL A 1055 -7.51 20.37 -16.46
CA VAL A 1055 -8.08 21.06 -15.30
C VAL A 1055 -7.16 20.92 -14.10
N SER A 1056 -7.26 21.80 -13.10
CA SER A 1056 -6.57 21.58 -11.83
C SER A 1056 -7.13 20.36 -11.10
N SER A 1057 -6.31 19.73 -10.26
CA SER A 1057 -6.82 18.77 -9.28
C SER A 1057 -7.59 19.49 -8.17
N GLY A 1058 -8.68 18.88 -7.66
CA GLY A 1058 -9.52 19.41 -6.58
C GLY A 1058 -10.66 20.34 -7.02
N CYS A 1059 -11.50 20.74 -6.07
CA CYS A 1059 -12.66 21.59 -6.36
C CYS A 1059 -12.22 23.03 -6.63
N ALA A 1060 -12.67 23.60 -7.73
CA ALA A 1060 -12.37 24.97 -8.11
C ALA A 1060 -13.11 25.97 -7.20
N SER A 1061 -12.43 27.02 -6.78
CA SER A 1061 -13.07 28.19 -6.17
C SER A 1061 -14.03 28.84 -7.17
N VAL A 1062 -15.22 29.23 -6.70
CA VAL A 1062 -16.23 29.89 -7.56
C VAL A 1062 -15.84 31.34 -7.88
N ILE A 1063 -15.16 32.02 -6.96
CA ILE A 1063 -14.77 33.44 -7.09
C ILE A 1063 -13.28 33.58 -6.81
N ARG A 1064 -12.56 34.28 -7.69
CA ARG A 1064 -11.17 34.69 -7.45
C ARG A 1064 -11.11 35.90 -6.54
N GLN A 1065 -10.22 35.88 -5.56
CA GLN A 1065 -10.05 36.98 -4.61
C GLN A 1065 -9.10 38.04 -5.14
N PRO A 1066 -9.46 39.34 -5.09
CA PRO A 1066 -8.59 40.43 -5.55
C PRO A 1066 -7.42 40.66 -4.59
N ALA A 1067 -6.26 40.99 -5.17
CA ALA A 1067 -5.01 41.32 -4.48
C ALA A 1067 -4.45 42.61 -5.05
N THR A 1068 -4.78 43.74 -4.41
CA THR A 1068 -4.28 45.05 -4.83
C THR A 1068 -2.80 45.18 -4.49
N VAL A 1069 -2.01 45.69 -5.43
CA VAL A 1069 -0.57 45.92 -5.21
C VAL A 1069 -0.39 47.07 -4.22
N LEU A 1070 0.22 46.75 -3.08
CA LEU A 1070 0.58 47.71 -2.05
C LEU A 1070 2.00 48.24 -2.32
N SER A 1071 2.14 49.57 -2.30
CA SER A 1071 3.43 50.26 -2.30
C SER A 1071 3.59 51.04 -0.99
N PRO A 1072 4.81 51.11 -0.43
CA PRO A 1072 5.07 51.93 0.75
C PRO A 1072 4.88 53.41 0.43
N VAL A 1073 4.08 54.10 1.23
CA VAL A 1073 3.79 55.53 1.13
C VAL A 1073 4.08 56.17 2.47
N ILE A 1074 4.83 57.28 2.43
CA ILE A 1074 5.06 58.13 3.60
C ILE A 1074 3.99 59.22 3.61
N THR A 1075 3.28 59.33 4.72
CA THR A 1075 2.37 60.45 5.03
C THR A 1075 2.89 61.19 6.26
N GLN A 1076 2.67 62.50 6.35
CA GLN A 1076 3.04 63.30 7.52
C GLN A 1076 1.78 63.62 8.34
N ASN A 1077 1.82 63.36 9.64
CA ASN A 1077 0.83 63.78 10.62
C ASN A 1077 1.53 64.56 11.74
N GLY A 1078 1.37 65.88 11.74
CA GLY A 1078 2.12 66.78 12.64
C GLY A 1078 3.62 66.72 12.36
N THR A 1079 4.42 66.38 13.38
CA THR A 1079 5.87 66.19 13.27
C THR A 1079 6.29 64.75 12.95
N THR A 1080 5.34 63.84 12.78
CA THR A 1080 5.59 62.40 12.61
C THR A 1080 5.33 61.97 11.16
N LEU A 1081 6.26 61.22 10.59
CA LEU A 1081 6.07 60.49 9.33
C LEU A 1081 5.47 59.11 9.64
N GLN A 1082 4.52 58.67 8.83
CA GLN A 1082 3.79 57.42 8.99
C GLN A 1082 3.78 56.63 7.67
N SER A 1083 4.14 55.35 7.78
CA SER A 1083 4.01 54.34 6.74
C SER A 1083 2.58 53.80 6.66
N ASN A 1084 2.05 53.62 5.45
CA ASN A 1084 0.84 52.82 5.23
C ASN A 1084 1.04 51.32 5.46
N ILE A 1085 2.28 50.84 5.59
CA ILE A 1085 2.62 49.44 5.85
C ILE A 1085 2.89 49.24 7.35
N PRO A 1086 2.21 48.28 8.02
CA PRO A 1086 2.28 48.13 9.48
C PRO A 1086 3.59 47.52 9.99
N THR A 1087 4.25 46.64 9.23
CA THR A 1087 5.42 45.86 9.68
C THR A 1087 6.49 45.75 8.60
N GLY A 1088 7.75 45.50 8.99
CA GLY A 1088 8.87 45.29 8.05
C GLY A 1088 9.51 46.57 7.51
N ASN A 1089 9.23 47.72 8.12
CA ASN A 1089 9.74 49.02 7.69
C ASN A 1089 11.21 49.24 8.10
N GLN A 1090 11.93 50.04 7.32
CA GLN A 1090 13.21 50.65 7.68
C GLN A 1090 13.28 52.06 7.07
N TRP A 1091 13.52 53.07 7.90
CA TRP A 1091 13.58 54.48 7.47
C TRP A 1091 15.00 54.89 7.04
N TYR A 1092 15.07 55.77 6.05
CA TYR A 1092 16.29 56.34 5.47
C TYR A 1092 16.19 57.86 5.41
N LEU A 1093 17.33 58.54 5.58
CA LEU A 1093 17.49 59.99 5.39
C LEU A 1093 18.60 60.23 4.37
N ASN A 1094 18.29 60.90 3.26
CA ASN A 1094 19.22 61.18 2.16
C ASN A 1094 19.98 59.91 1.71
N ASP A 1095 19.24 58.81 1.52
CA ASP A 1095 19.75 57.47 1.19
C ASP A 1095 20.60 56.76 2.25
N GLU A 1096 20.86 57.36 3.41
CA GLU A 1096 21.53 56.70 4.54
C GLU A 1096 20.53 56.07 5.52
N ILE A 1097 20.87 54.89 6.05
CA ILE A 1097 20.02 54.15 6.98
C ILE A 1097 19.91 54.89 8.32
N ILE A 1098 18.68 55.02 8.83
CA ILE A 1098 18.45 55.50 10.19
C ILE A 1098 18.43 54.28 11.11
N ALA A 1099 19.56 54.02 11.79
CA ALA A 1099 19.71 52.84 12.63
C ALA A 1099 18.58 52.69 13.66
N GLY A 1100 17.93 51.52 13.70
CA GLY A 1100 16.85 51.18 14.64
C GLY A 1100 15.48 51.78 14.30
N ALA A 1101 15.35 52.61 13.26
CA ALA A 1101 14.07 53.14 12.82
C ALA A 1101 13.32 52.10 11.96
N THR A 1102 12.67 51.14 12.61
CA THR A 1102 11.91 50.05 11.95
C THR A 1102 10.40 50.09 12.19
N GLY A 1103 9.92 51.05 12.98
CA GLY A 1103 8.51 51.21 13.30
C GLY A 1103 7.67 51.70 12.11
N GLN A 1104 6.34 51.55 12.20
CA GLN A 1104 5.39 52.12 11.23
C GLN A 1104 5.45 53.66 11.18
N THR A 1105 5.86 54.30 12.28
CA THR A 1105 6.00 55.75 12.39
C THR A 1105 7.43 56.15 12.74
N TYR A 1106 7.84 57.33 12.31
CA TYR A 1106 9.14 57.92 12.63
C TYR A 1106 9.01 59.44 12.83
N VAL A 1107 9.72 60.03 13.80
CA VAL A 1107 9.72 61.48 14.05
C VAL A 1107 11.04 62.08 13.58
N PRO A 1108 11.09 62.72 12.38
CA PRO A 1108 12.28 63.38 11.87
C PRO A 1108 12.89 64.41 12.83
N GLN A 1109 14.19 64.32 13.05
CA GLN A 1109 14.92 65.27 13.91
C GLN A 1109 15.53 66.44 13.13
N ILE A 1110 15.65 66.31 11.82
CA ILE A 1110 16.23 67.31 10.91
C ILE A 1110 15.49 67.31 9.58
N SER A 1111 15.52 68.44 8.88
CA SER A 1111 15.01 68.56 7.50
C SER A 1111 15.82 67.68 6.55
N GLY A 1112 15.16 67.06 5.58
CA GLY A 1112 15.83 66.25 4.57
C GLY A 1112 14.88 65.33 3.81
N ASN A 1113 15.45 64.50 2.94
CA ASN A 1113 14.71 63.57 2.09
C ASN A 1113 14.59 62.21 2.78
N TYR A 1114 13.38 61.86 3.20
CA TYR A 1114 13.10 60.59 3.85
C TYR A 1114 12.56 59.56 2.86
N GLN A 1115 13.02 58.32 3.02
CA GLN A 1115 12.50 57.17 2.28
C GLN A 1115 12.25 56.00 3.22
N LEU A 1116 11.32 55.16 2.82
CA LEU A 1116 10.93 53.96 3.54
C LEU A 1116 11.28 52.76 2.66
N ARG A 1117 12.05 51.81 3.20
CA ARG A 1117 12.27 50.51 2.58
C ARG A 1117 11.54 49.46 3.41
N ASN A 1118 10.60 48.75 2.81
CA ASN A 1118 9.81 47.71 3.45
C ASN A 1118 10.32 46.33 2.99
N THR A 1119 10.78 45.50 3.92
CA THR A 1119 11.12 44.11 3.66
C THR A 1119 9.88 43.24 3.84
N ILE A 1120 9.39 42.66 2.75
CA ILE A 1120 8.21 41.78 2.76
C ILE A 1120 8.58 40.36 3.20
N ILE A 1121 7.58 39.54 3.55
CA ILE A 1121 7.72 38.17 4.10
C ILE A 1121 8.57 37.23 3.20
N SER A 1122 8.71 37.54 1.91
CA SER A 1122 9.55 36.79 0.96
C SER A 1122 11.02 37.27 0.88
N GLY A 1123 11.42 38.26 1.67
CA GLY A 1123 12.79 38.79 1.72
C GLY A 1123 13.13 39.87 0.68
N CYS A 1124 12.20 40.27 -0.19
CA CYS A 1124 12.42 41.38 -1.13
C CYS A 1124 12.12 42.74 -0.48
N THR A 1125 12.64 43.82 -1.09
CA THR A 1125 12.47 45.19 -0.61
C THR A 1125 11.59 46.03 -1.55
N SER A 1126 10.54 46.65 -0.99
CA SER A 1126 9.73 47.68 -1.64
C SER A 1126 10.09 49.08 -1.10
N ILE A 1127 10.16 50.09 -1.97
CA ILE A 1127 10.69 51.42 -1.64
C ILE A 1127 9.62 52.49 -1.85
N SER A 1128 9.47 53.41 -0.91
CA SER A 1128 8.60 54.57 -1.08
C SER A 1128 9.19 55.62 -2.01
N ALA A 1129 8.33 56.47 -2.57
CA ALA A 1129 8.77 57.76 -3.10
C ALA A 1129 9.51 58.57 -2.01
N VAL A 1130 10.45 59.42 -2.44
CA VAL A 1130 11.16 60.34 -1.55
C VAL A 1130 10.17 61.35 -0.97
N TYR A 1131 10.16 61.48 0.35
CA TYR A 1131 9.38 62.46 1.09
C TYR A 1131 10.28 63.53 1.72
N THR A 1132 10.23 64.75 1.22
CA THR A 1132 10.98 65.87 1.80
C THR A 1132 10.30 66.41 3.04
N TYR A 1133 10.92 66.22 4.20
CA TYR A 1133 10.49 66.79 5.47
C TYR A 1133 11.27 68.07 5.77
N ILE A 1134 10.56 69.13 6.20
CA ILE A 1134 11.17 70.38 6.65
C ILE A 1134 10.80 70.59 8.13
N LYS A 1135 11.81 70.60 8.99
CA LYS A 1135 11.66 70.93 10.41
C LYS A 1135 11.51 72.44 10.56
N GLU A 1136 10.33 72.92 10.92
CA GLU A 1136 10.11 74.33 11.25
C GLU A 1136 10.78 74.68 12.59
N ASN A 1137 11.86 75.47 12.55
CA ASN A 1137 12.41 76.19 13.69
C ASN A 1137 12.90 77.55 13.21
N ALA A 1138 12.06 78.60 13.27
CA ALA A 1138 12.48 80.00 13.48
C ALA A 1138 11.29 80.97 13.48
N VAL A 1139 11.34 81.90 14.42
CA VAL A 1139 10.44 83.02 14.73
C VAL A 1139 9.79 83.68 13.49
N VAL A 1140 8.46 83.79 13.49
CA VAL A 1140 7.68 84.53 12.48
C VAL A 1140 7.78 86.03 12.80
N ASN A 1141 8.51 86.78 11.97
CA ASN A 1141 8.42 88.24 12.03
C ASN A 1141 7.17 88.69 11.27
N THR A 1142 6.48 89.71 11.79
CA THR A 1142 5.18 90.10 11.24
C THR A 1142 5.36 91.03 10.04
N PRO A 1143 4.57 90.90 8.97
CA PRO A 1143 4.63 91.81 7.81
C PRO A 1143 4.50 93.30 8.20
N SER A 1144 3.88 93.62 9.35
CA SER A 1144 3.81 94.97 9.91
C SER A 1144 5.18 95.58 10.26
N ASP A 1145 6.17 94.77 10.62
CA ASP A 1145 7.51 95.24 11.04
C ASP A 1145 8.25 95.98 9.91
N ILE A 1146 7.91 95.67 8.67
CA ILE A 1146 8.45 96.29 7.45
C ILE A 1146 7.35 97.00 6.64
N LYS A 1147 6.18 97.25 7.23
CA LYS A 1147 5.00 97.81 6.54
C LYS A 1147 4.73 97.14 5.18
N MET A 1148 4.87 95.82 5.12
CA MET A 1148 4.69 95.07 3.89
C MET A 1148 3.21 95.01 3.53
N SER A 1149 2.86 95.50 2.34
CA SER A 1149 1.52 95.48 1.77
C SER A 1149 1.55 94.85 0.39
N VAL A 1150 0.55 94.02 0.12
CA VAL A 1150 0.45 93.21 -1.10
C VAL A 1150 -0.92 93.42 -1.72
N PHE A 1151 -0.97 93.76 -3.00
CA PHE A 1151 -2.23 94.06 -3.69
C PHE A 1151 -2.13 93.94 -5.23
N PRO A 1152 -3.26 93.68 -5.92
CA PRO A 1152 -4.53 93.26 -5.35
C PRO A 1152 -4.45 91.85 -4.75
N VAL A 1153 -5.22 91.59 -3.69
CA VAL A 1153 -5.45 90.23 -3.17
C VAL A 1153 -6.97 90.07 -3.04
N PRO A 1154 -7.63 89.27 -3.91
CA PRO A 1154 -7.06 88.33 -4.88
C PRO A 1154 -6.36 88.98 -6.09
N ALA A 1155 -5.29 88.36 -6.59
CA ALA A 1155 -4.57 88.75 -7.80
C ALA A 1155 -4.94 87.84 -8.98
N ASN A 1156 -5.06 88.39 -10.19
CA ASN A 1156 -5.33 87.63 -11.41
C ASN A 1156 -4.15 87.64 -12.40
N THR A 1157 -3.55 88.79 -12.68
CA THR A 1157 -2.46 88.93 -13.65
C THR A 1157 -1.14 89.31 -12.99
N GLU A 1158 -1.17 90.26 -12.06
CA GLU A 1158 0.02 90.74 -11.35
C GLU A 1158 -0.23 90.90 -9.85
N LEU A 1159 0.83 90.71 -9.07
CA LEU A 1159 0.87 90.93 -7.63
C LEU A 1159 1.89 92.02 -7.31
N ASN A 1160 1.44 93.14 -6.74
CA ASN A 1160 2.31 94.21 -6.29
C ASN A 1160 2.68 94.01 -4.82
N VAL A 1161 3.95 94.24 -4.51
CA VAL A 1161 4.52 94.12 -3.17
C VAL A 1161 5.24 95.41 -2.84
N THR A 1162 4.76 96.07 -1.79
CA THR A 1162 5.40 97.27 -1.22
C THR A 1162 5.87 96.94 0.19
N LEU A 1163 7.05 97.41 0.57
CA LEU A 1163 7.60 97.25 1.92
C LEU A 1163 8.64 98.34 2.22
N VAL A 1164 9.05 98.44 3.48
CA VAL A 1164 10.14 99.29 3.95
C VAL A 1164 11.31 98.39 4.33
N ALA A 1165 12.37 98.42 3.54
CA ALA A 1165 13.60 97.70 3.84
C ALA A 1165 14.27 98.33 5.08
N PRO A 1166 14.49 97.57 6.17
CA PRO A 1166 15.02 98.12 7.42
C PRO A 1166 16.53 98.43 7.36
N GLN A 1167 17.23 97.87 6.38
CA GLN A 1167 18.68 97.98 6.15
C GLN A 1167 19.00 97.76 4.67
N ASP A 1168 20.22 98.14 4.26
CA ASP A 1168 20.76 97.79 2.94
C ASP A 1168 21.05 96.28 2.87
N GLY A 1169 20.75 95.64 1.74
CA GLY A 1169 21.06 94.22 1.52
C GLY A 1169 20.16 93.57 0.48
N ASP A 1170 20.30 92.26 0.29
CA ASP A 1170 19.48 91.51 -0.67
C ASP A 1170 18.12 91.16 -0.07
N LEU A 1171 17.05 91.57 -0.77
CA LEU A 1171 15.68 91.15 -0.51
C LEU A 1171 15.31 90.01 -1.45
N THR A 1172 14.97 88.85 -0.90
CA THR A 1172 14.42 87.73 -1.66
C THR A 1172 12.92 87.61 -1.41
N LEU A 1173 12.12 87.66 -2.48
CA LEU A 1173 10.69 87.38 -2.48
C LEU A 1173 10.43 86.01 -3.11
N SER A 1174 9.67 85.15 -2.43
CA SER A 1174 9.27 83.81 -2.90
C SER A 1174 7.75 83.63 -2.77
N LEU A 1175 7.10 83.13 -3.82
CA LEU A 1175 5.69 82.71 -3.76
C LEU A 1175 5.62 81.19 -3.62
N ILE A 1176 4.90 80.69 -2.63
CA ILE A 1176 4.88 79.29 -2.23
C ILE A 1176 3.43 78.79 -2.23
N ASN A 1177 3.15 77.65 -2.87
CA ASN A 1177 1.80 77.09 -2.90
C ASN A 1177 1.47 76.27 -1.63
N THR A 1178 0.22 75.84 -1.46
CA THR A 1178 -0.26 75.12 -0.26
C THR A 1178 0.41 73.76 -0.02
N ILE A 1179 1.07 73.16 -1.01
CA ILE A 1179 1.86 71.93 -0.85
C ILE A 1179 3.36 72.22 -0.56
N GLY A 1180 3.71 73.48 -0.26
CA GLY A 1180 5.06 73.89 0.13
C GLY A 1180 6.04 74.11 -1.04
N LYS A 1181 5.60 73.97 -2.29
CA LYS A 1181 6.44 74.19 -3.48
C LYS A 1181 6.56 75.69 -3.76
N THR A 1182 7.80 76.17 -3.88
CA THR A 1182 8.08 77.54 -4.34
C THR A 1182 7.84 77.62 -5.85
N VAL A 1183 6.93 78.48 -6.27
CA VAL A 1183 6.52 78.65 -7.67
C VAL A 1183 7.08 79.91 -8.32
N TYR A 1184 7.54 80.86 -7.52
CA TYR A 1184 8.22 82.07 -7.96
C TYR A 1184 9.29 82.46 -6.95
N THR A 1185 10.44 82.97 -7.41
CA THR A 1185 11.45 83.59 -6.54
C THR A 1185 12.21 84.69 -7.29
N LYS A 1186 12.45 85.81 -6.61
CA LYS A 1186 13.26 86.92 -7.12
C LYS A 1186 14.07 87.55 -5.99
N THR A 1187 15.35 87.79 -6.24
CA THR A 1187 16.26 88.45 -5.30
C THR A 1187 16.77 89.74 -5.92
N ASN A 1188 16.65 90.85 -5.19
CA ASN A 1188 17.14 92.15 -5.61
C ASN A 1188 17.90 92.83 -4.46
N ALA A 1189 18.98 93.53 -4.77
CA ALA A 1189 19.64 94.42 -3.83
C ALA A 1189 18.74 95.62 -3.53
N VAL A 1190 18.45 95.87 -2.26
CA VAL A 1190 17.64 97.00 -1.78
C VAL A 1190 18.44 97.89 -0.85
N ARG A 1191 18.15 99.20 -0.89
CA ARG A 1191 18.64 100.16 0.10
C ARG A 1191 17.59 100.36 1.18
N LYS A 1192 18.01 100.72 2.39
CA LYS A 1192 17.16 101.07 3.53
C LYS A 1192 16.17 102.16 3.10
N GLY A 1193 14.87 101.85 3.19
CA GLY A 1193 13.80 102.74 2.72
C GLY A 1193 12.68 102.01 2.00
N ASN A 1194 11.79 102.76 1.35
CA ASN A 1194 10.63 102.20 0.65
C ASN A 1194 11.09 101.42 -0.59
N TYR A 1195 10.54 100.21 -0.75
CA TYR A 1195 10.76 99.35 -1.89
C TYR A 1195 9.41 98.88 -2.43
N SER A 1196 9.27 98.89 -3.75
CA SER A 1196 8.09 98.40 -4.44
C SER A 1196 8.51 97.55 -5.63
N THR A 1197 7.82 96.44 -5.83
CA THR A 1197 8.00 95.59 -7.00
C THR A 1197 6.70 94.90 -7.35
N SER A 1198 6.59 94.45 -8.59
CA SER A 1198 5.49 93.61 -9.04
C SER A 1198 6.06 92.36 -9.71
N PHE A 1199 5.27 91.30 -9.73
CA PHE A 1199 5.56 90.16 -10.57
C PHE A 1199 4.27 89.48 -11.05
N GLY A 1200 4.34 88.93 -12.26
CA GLY A 1200 3.22 88.27 -12.93
C GLY A 1200 2.86 86.96 -12.25
N VAL A 1201 1.55 86.72 -12.10
CA VAL A 1201 0.97 85.52 -11.49
C VAL A 1201 0.04 84.75 -12.43
N SER A 1202 -0.03 85.17 -13.71
CA SER A 1202 -0.84 84.58 -14.78
C SER A 1202 -0.64 83.07 -14.93
N ASP A 1203 0.59 82.59 -14.73
CA ASP A 1203 0.97 81.19 -14.94
C ASP A 1203 0.76 80.29 -13.71
N GLN A 1204 0.18 80.83 -12.62
CA GLN A 1204 -0.01 80.11 -11.35
C GLN A 1204 -1.45 79.67 -11.18
N PHE A 1205 -1.74 78.41 -10.82
CA PHE A 1205 -3.13 77.96 -10.65
C PHE A 1205 -3.93 78.76 -9.61
N THR A 1206 -5.25 78.91 -9.81
CA THR A 1206 -6.15 79.51 -8.81
C THR A 1206 -6.01 78.81 -7.47
N GLY A 1207 -5.76 79.57 -6.40
CA GLY A 1207 -5.52 78.99 -5.08
C GLY A 1207 -4.94 79.97 -4.06
N THR A 1208 -4.72 79.46 -2.85
CA THR A 1208 -4.00 80.18 -1.78
C THR A 1208 -2.50 79.97 -1.91
N TYR A 1209 -1.74 81.04 -1.75
CA TYR A 1209 -0.28 81.05 -1.74
C TYR A 1209 0.23 81.79 -0.51
N ILE A 1210 1.50 81.55 -0.16
CA ILE A 1210 2.25 82.33 0.82
C ILE A 1210 3.32 83.12 0.08
N LEU A 1211 3.29 84.44 0.20
CA LEU A 1211 4.39 85.30 -0.22
C LEU A 1211 5.35 85.45 0.96
N ARG A 1212 6.58 85.00 0.77
CA ARG A 1212 7.68 85.07 1.73
C ARG A 1212 8.70 86.11 1.30
N ALA A 1213 9.07 87.02 2.19
CA ALA A 1213 10.12 88.02 2.02
C ALA A 1213 11.26 87.75 3.01
N VAL A 1214 12.51 87.71 2.52
CA VAL A 1214 13.71 87.50 3.34
C VAL A 1214 14.66 88.68 3.14
N ILE A 1215 15.02 89.37 4.24
CA ILE A 1215 16.03 90.44 4.26
C ILE A 1215 16.98 90.15 5.43
N GLY A 1216 18.26 89.92 5.15
CA GLY A 1216 19.23 89.48 6.15
C GLY A 1216 18.83 88.13 6.76
N GLN A 1217 18.77 88.03 8.09
CA GLN A 1217 18.33 86.82 8.81
C GLN A 1217 16.83 86.81 9.14
N LYS A 1218 16.07 87.83 8.70
CA LYS A 1218 14.65 87.99 9.04
C LYS A 1218 13.75 87.50 7.92
N VAL A 1219 12.70 86.75 8.27
CA VAL A 1219 11.71 86.20 7.34
C VAL A 1219 10.34 86.75 7.68
N TYR A 1220 9.65 87.29 6.67
CA TYR A 1220 8.28 87.80 6.76
C TYR A 1220 7.41 87.03 5.76
N SER A 1221 6.19 86.69 6.15
CA SER A 1221 5.28 85.93 5.29
C SER A 1221 3.87 86.49 5.35
N THR A 1222 3.19 86.57 4.21
CA THR A 1222 1.77 86.94 4.14
C THR A 1222 1.02 86.05 3.17
N LYS A 1223 -0.29 85.87 3.43
CA LYS A 1223 -1.17 85.07 2.57
C LYS A 1223 -1.58 85.89 1.36
N VAL A 1224 -1.56 85.25 0.21
CA VAL A 1224 -1.99 85.80 -1.08
C VAL A 1224 -2.98 84.81 -1.70
N ILE A 1225 -3.97 85.31 -2.40
CA ILE A 1225 -4.94 84.51 -3.14
C ILE A 1225 -4.77 84.87 -4.61
N ILE A 1226 -4.59 83.87 -5.47
CA ILE A 1226 -4.56 84.03 -6.92
C ILE A 1226 -5.83 83.44 -7.49
N THR A 1227 -6.50 84.17 -8.39
CA THR A 1227 -7.74 83.77 -9.04
C THR A 1227 -7.69 84.12 -10.52
N HIS A 1228 -7.88 83.13 -11.38
CA HIS A 1228 -8.05 83.30 -12.82
C HIS A 1228 -9.50 83.24 -13.25
#